data_AF-A0A2G0Q034-F1
#
_entry.id   AF-A0A2G0Q034-F1
#
_cell.length_a   1.000
_cell.length_b   1.000
_cell.length_c   1.000
_cell.angle_alpha   90.00
_cell.angle_beta   90.00
_cell.angle_gamma   90.00
#
_symmetry.space_group_name_H-M   'P 1'
#
loop_
_entity.id
_entity.type
_entity.pdbx_description
1 polymer ?
#
loop_
_entity_poly.entity_id
_entity_poly.type
_entity_poly.pdbx_seq_one_letter_code
_entity_poly.pdbx_strand_id
1 'polypeptide(L)'
;MNNYFTANEYHSDYLIAKCQTKCKHVTMFQPNIPQSVSMAERLLWEVNAEDHQWRHQYIGQMPDFLAKYFSRRYVDILNCSGRRDANTFLRKTVGQNVLPRLRLVKTRYQFNHHVSGIAPFPFIDQLENIATYDRKQLLKLAHEVSVFISSNYEHYSLACSSNKKPSSKASGPVNHEDELFSRVADLYQLLANLTLQCGTNPPYWQRFNRGRKAPSVDQLCSGMLRMMSARWWYFRLKRLRDIQSEHMAIAVGQVQQAASPYVSRHALREWLEQKRRNREFFKHFDLENEEGERISLADTVVHSNANPAIRRCELMVRMRGFEDIANKMNCVGEFYTITAPAKYHAAQHKGGLVKYWNGANPQDTQRYLCGIWAKSRAAIARAGMNIFGFRVVEPHHDGTPHWHMVLFMLPEHQQQIRETIERYACQEEQDELQSNEAKTARFDYRVIDPKKGSATGYIAKYISKNIDGYALEEEKDYETGESLCDMAKSVTAWASRWRIRQFQQIGGAPVSVWRELRRLREVRLSDNKINAVLQAADEGNWAAYIQGQGGPWVARRDLVIRLSYKHIPFGSPYGEDIDTIQGVTSPFMSRAEFICTRIHQWTIVPKSDTDKLERIVYKKIKKNSSWSSVNNCTDGLVDGQIERHLDRRIFVAQKNINLVNVSAKTTVNSY
;
A
#
# COMPACT_ATOMS: atom_id res chain seq x y z
N MET A 1 -4.96 -37.66 57.78
CA MET A 1 -5.73 -37.19 58.96
C MET A 1 -6.48 -35.97 58.47
N ASN A 2 -7.81 -36.00 58.26
CA ASN A 2 -8.89 -36.01 59.27
C ASN A 2 -8.72 -34.83 60.26
N ASN A 3 -9.68 -33.94 60.57
CA ASN A 3 -11.13 -33.76 60.31
C ASN A 3 -11.48 -32.26 60.64
N TYR A 4 -12.63 -31.62 60.36
CA TYR A 4 -13.89 -31.91 59.64
C TYR A 4 -14.71 -30.58 59.46
N PHE A 5 -15.61 -30.50 58.45
CA PHE A 5 -16.78 -29.57 58.33
C PHE A 5 -16.52 -28.03 58.31
N THR A 6 -17.37 -27.13 57.78
CA THR A 6 -18.76 -27.17 57.24
C THR A 6 -18.92 -26.42 55.89
N ALA A 7 -20.03 -26.68 55.20
CA ALA A 7 -20.42 -26.13 53.90
C ALA A 7 -20.62 -24.60 53.81
N ASN A 8 -20.37 -24.06 52.62
CA ASN A 8 -21.28 -23.11 51.95
C ASN A 8 -20.96 -23.05 50.44
N GLU A 9 -21.82 -23.68 49.63
CA GLU A 9 -21.71 -23.63 48.17
C GLU A 9 -22.31 -22.32 47.64
N TYR A 10 -21.48 -21.46 47.05
CA TYR A 10 -21.94 -20.37 46.18
C TYR A 10 -21.60 -20.72 44.72
N HIS A 11 -22.42 -21.57 44.11
CA HIS A 11 -22.52 -21.61 42.65
C HIS A 11 -23.13 -20.30 42.15
N SER A 12 -22.30 -19.41 41.61
CA SER A 12 -22.75 -18.32 40.76
C SER A 12 -22.63 -18.77 39.31
N ASP A 13 -23.61 -19.56 38.86
CA ASP A 13 -23.73 -19.96 37.47
C ASP A 13 -23.88 -18.72 36.59
N TYR A 14 -22.90 -18.50 35.71
CA TYR A 14 -22.96 -17.47 34.68
C TYR A 14 -24.01 -17.86 33.64
N LEU A 15 -25.27 -17.54 33.94
CA LEU A 15 -26.39 -17.64 33.01
C LEU A 15 -26.17 -16.69 31.83
N ILE A 16 -25.53 -17.22 30.79
CA ILE A 16 -25.52 -16.62 29.45
C ILE A 16 -26.95 -16.70 28.90
N ALA A 17 -27.77 -15.72 29.29
CA ALA A 17 -29.11 -15.55 28.78
C ALA A 17 -29.05 -15.28 27.26
N LYS A 18 -29.30 -16.34 26.48
CA LYS A 18 -29.54 -16.26 25.03
C LYS A 18 -30.81 -15.43 24.77
N CYS A 19 -30.68 -14.12 24.75
CA CYS A 19 -31.72 -13.24 24.21
C CYS A 19 -31.69 -13.28 22.66
N GLN A 20 -31.94 -14.48 22.10
CA GLN A 20 -32.23 -14.67 20.68
C GLN A 20 -33.67 -14.24 20.39
N THR A 21 -33.98 -12.97 20.61
CA THR A 21 -35.23 -12.39 20.13
C THR A 21 -35.16 -12.34 18.62
N LYS A 22 -35.90 -13.24 17.96
CA LYS A 22 -36.04 -13.26 16.50
C LYS A 22 -36.62 -11.93 16.04
N CYS A 23 -35.76 -10.99 15.60
CA CYS A 23 -36.19 -9.86 14.78
C CYS A 23 -36.70 -10.38 13.45
N LYS A 24 -37.98 -10.77 13.42
CA LYS A 24 -38.74 -10.90 12.17
C LYS A 24 -38.63 -9.55 11.46
N HIS A 25 -38.22 -9.58 10.19
CA HIS A 25 -38.39 -8.44 9.31
C HIS A 25 -39.89 -8.20 9.13
N VAL A 26 -40.47 -7.34 9.97
CA VAL A 26 -41.78 -6.75 9.71
C VAL A 26 -41.52 -5.37 9.13
N THR A 27 -41.54 -5.27 7.81
CA THR A 27 -41.67 -4.00 7.11
C THR A 27 -43.08 -3.45 7.33
N MET A 28 -43.32 -2.87 8.51
CA MET A 28 -44.46 -1.98 8.70
C MET A 28 -44.15 -0.68 7.96
N PHE A 29 -44.89 -0.42 6.87
CA PHE A 29 -44.93 0.91 6.27
C PHE A 29 -45.48 1.89 7.32
N GLN A 30 -44.62 2.73 7.88
CA GLN A 30 -45.06 3.86 8.69
C GLN A 30 -45.45 5.02 7.78
N PRO A 31 -46.66 5.59 7.91
CA PRO A 31 -47.01 6.80 7.17
C PRO A 31 -46.12 7.97 7.61
N ASN A 32 -45.86 8.89 6.68
CA ASN A 32 -45.17 10.18 6.87
C ASN A 32 -43.63 10.20 6.96
N ILE A 33 -42.90 9.09 6.77
CA ILE A 33 -41.43 9.17 6.56
C ILE A 33 -41.15 9.74 5.15
N PRO A 34 -40.43 10.86 5.00
CA PRO A 34 -40.07 11.37 3.68
C PRO A 34 -39.15 10.39 2.92
N GLN A 35 -39.43 10.17 1.63
CA GLN A 35 -38.72 9.15 0.83
C GLN A 35 -37.21 9.39 0.70
N SER A 36 -36.76 10.64 0.84
CA SER A 36 -35.37 11.09 0.79
C SER A 36 -34.56 10.83 2.07
N VAL A 37 -35.17 10.38 3.18
CA VAL A 37 -34.49 10.25 4.47
C VAL A 37 -33.50 9.08 4.49
N SER A 38 -32.26 9.37 4.89
CA SER A 38 -31.16 8.41 4.97
C SER A 38 -31.40 7.32 6.04
N MET A 39 -30.67 6.21 5.99
CA MET A 39 -30.83 5.11 6.96
C MET A 39 -30.42 5.56 8.38
N ALA A 40 -29.43 6.44 8.49
CA ALA A 40 -29.02 7.07 9.73
C ALA A 40 -30.13 7.94 10.34
N GLU A 41 -30.86 8.69 9.51
CA GLU A 41 -31.95 9.54 9.96
C GLU A 41 -33.26 8.78 10.23
N ARG A 42 -33.52 7.67 9.52
CA ARG A 42 -34.64 6.76 9.84
C ARG A 42 -34.55 6.23 11.27
N LEU A 43 -33.35 5.84 11.72
CA LEU A 43 -33.09 5.45 13.12
C LEU A 43 -33.42 6.55 14.14
N LEU A 44 -33.41 7.82 13.72
CA LEU A 44 -33.76 8.96 14.57
C LEU A 44 -35.25 9.27 14.50
N TRP A 45 -35.85 9.15 13.31
CA TRP A 45 -37.29 9.29 13.09
C TRP A 45 -38.10 8.27 13.89
N GLU A 46 -37.68 7.01 13.90
CA GLU A 46 -38.31 5.91 14.64
C GLU A 46 -38.45 6.19 16.14
N VAL A 47 -37.56 7.02 16.72
CA VAL A 47 -37.59 7.36 18.16
C VAL A 47 -38.38 8.64 18.44
N ASN A 48 -38.41 9.58 17.49
CA ASN A 48 -39.26 10.78 17.54
C ASN A 48 -39.28 11.38 16.12
N ALA A 49 -40.45 11.76 15.59
CA ALA A 49 -40.53 12.39 14.27
C ALA A 49 -40.34 13.92 14.32
N GLU A 50 -40.81 14.56 15.39
CA GLU A 50 -40.89 16.02 15.54
C GLU A 50 -39.52 16.72 15.47
N ASP A 51 -38.52 16.21 16.19
CA ASP A 51 -37.15 16.77 16.19
C ASP A 51 -36.36 16.40 14.90
N HIS A 52 -37.00 15.88 13.84
CA HIS A 52 -36.27 15.47 12.63
C HIS A 52 -35.52 16.64 12.00
N GLN A 53 -36.19 17.78 11.76
CA GLN A 53 -35.56 18.95 11.13
C GLN A 53 -34.39 19.49 11.99
N TRP A 54 -34.54 19.47 13.32
CA TRP A 54 -33.47 19.88 14.24
C TRP A 54 -32.29 18.89 14.24
N ARG A 55 -32.52 17.59 14.08
CA ARG A 55 -31.44 16.57 13.99
C ARG A 55 -30.79 16.52 12.61
N HIS A 56 -31.55 16.76 11.55
CA HIS A 56 -31.09 16.81 10.16
C HIS A 56 -29.94 17.83 9.99
N GLN A 57 -30.03 19.00 10.65
CA GLN A 57 -28.97 20.02 10.60
C GLN A 57 -27.58 19.49 11.04
N TYR A 58 -27.53 18.42 11.84
CA TYR A 58 -26.28 17.78 12.26
C TYR A 58 -25.98 16.52 11.45
N ILE A 59 -26.95 15.62 11.33
CA ILE A 59 -26.76 14.26 10.80
C ILE A 59 -26.79 14.25 9.26
N GLY A 60 -27.66 15.05 8.63
CA GLY A 60 -27.77 15.19 7.18
C GLY A 60 -26.55 15.83 6.51
N GLN A 61 -25.67 16.50 7.27
CA GLN A 61 -24.38 17.00 6.76
C GLN A 61 -23.34 15.89 6.54
N MET A 62 -23.63 14.67 7.00
CA MET A 62 -22.70 13.54 6.98
C MET A 62 -23.18 12.44 6.01
N PRO A 63 -22.28 11.82 5.24
CA PRO A 63 -22.61 10.59 4.51
C PRO A 63 -23.21 9.51 5.43
N ASP A 64 -24.25 8.80 4.97
CA ASP A 64 -25.01 7.80 5.75
C ASP A 64 -24.11 6.78 6.48
N PHE A 65 -23.07 6.30 5.79
CA PHE A 65 -22.12 5.31 6.33
C PHE A 65 -21.34 5.81 7.57
N LEU A 66 -21.19 7.13 7.73
CA LEU A 66 -20.60 7.75 8.91
C LEU A 66 -21.69 8.15 9.93
N ALA A 67 -22.77 8.76 9.42
CA ALA A 67 -23.92 9.27 10.19
C ALA A 67 -24.55 8.19 11.09
N LYS A 68 -24.61 6.94 10.62
CA LYS A 68 -25.21 5.80 11.32
C LYS A 68 -24.59 5.49 12.69
N TYR A 69 -23.30 5.82 12.90
CA TYR A 69 -22.66 5.70 14.22
C TYR A 69 -23.23 6.72 15.21
N PHE A 70 -23.29 7.99 14.80
CA PHE A 70 -23.79 9.08 15.63
C PHE A 70 -25.27 8.95 15.94
N SER A 71 -26.05 8.46 14.96
CA SER A 71 -27.49 8.23 15.13
C SER A 71 -27.77 7.14 16.17
N ARG A 72 -27.05 6.01 16.12
CA ARG A 72 -27.15 4.95 17.15
C ARG A 72 -26.75 5.48 18.53
N ARG A 73 -25.60 6.13 18.64
CA ARG A 73 -25.12 6.71 19.90
C ARG A 73 -26.08 7.75 20.47
N TYR A 74 -26.78 8.51 19.63
CA TYR A 74 -27.85 9.40 20.07
C TYR A 74 -29.03 8.63 20.67
N VAL A 75 -29.49 7.57 20.02
CA VAL A 75 -30.58 6.71 20.53
C VAL A 75 -30.17 6.04 21.85
N ASP A 76 -28.94 5.54 21.95
CA ASP A 76 -28.42 4.94 23.18
C ASP A 76 -28.43 5.96 24.34
N ILE A 77 -27.92 7.18 24.12
CA ILE A 77 -27.94 8.26 25.13
C ILE A 77 -29.36 8.71 25.45
N LEU A 78 -30.25 8.76 24.46
CA LEU A 78 -31.65 9.14 24.65
C LEU A 78 -32.39 8.13 25.55
N ASN A 79 -32.12 6.84 25.37
CA ASN A 79 -32.70 5.77 26.17
C ASN A 79 -32.09 5.70 27.60
N CYS A 80 -30.79 5.97 27.75
CA CYS A 80 -30.09 5.84 29.04
C CYS A 80 -30.06 7.13 29.88
N SER A 81 -30.11 8.31 29.27
CA SER A 81 -29.88 9.62 29.91
C SER A 81 -30.86 10.71 29.45
N GLY A 82 -31.76 10.40 28.50
CA GLY A 82 -32.84 11.29 28.09
C GLY A 82 -32.45 12.35 27.04
N ARG A 83 -33.48 13.09 26.60
CA ARG A 83 -33.42 14.04 25.47
C ARG A 83 -32.41 15.17 25.66
N ARG A 84 -32.20 15.65 26.89
CA ARG A 84 -31.25 16.72 27.21
C ARG A 84 -29.82 16.36 26.85
N ASP A 85 -29.40 15.15 27.20
CA ASP A 85 -28.02 14.69 27.02
C ASP A 85 -27.78 14.22 25.59
N ALA A 86 -28.77 13.56 24.98
CA ALA A 86 -28.74 13.20 23.57
C ALA A 86 -28.62 14.45 22.68
N ASN A 87 -29.38 15.51 22.95
CA ASN A 87 -29.29 16.80 22.24
C ASN A 87 -27.98 17.54 22.55
N THR A 88 -27.44 17.39 23.77
CA THR A 88 -26.13 17.95 24.13
C THR A 88 -25.00 17.25 23.37
N PHE A 89 -25.07 15.94 23.17
CA PHE A 89 -24.15 15.17 22.33
C PHE A 89 -24.19 15.63 20.87
N LEU A 90 -25.36 15.81 20.26
CA LEU A 90 -25.43 16.33 18.89
C LEU A 90 -24.88 17.75 18.79
N ARG A 91 -25.26 18.66 19.69
CA ARG A 91 -24.78 20.05 19.65
C ARG A 91 -23.27 20.17 19.89
N LYS A 92 -22.75 19.55 20.96
CA LYS A 92 -21.34 19.68 21.37
C LYS A 92 -20.42 18.71 20.62
N THR A 93 -20.72 17.42 20.60
CA THR A 93 -19.83 16.43 19.98
C THR A 93 -19.95 16.48 18.46
N VAL A 94 -21.16 16.39 17.91
CA VAL A 94 -21.33 16.38 16.44
C VAL A 94 -21.13 17.78 15.86
N GLY A 95 -21.91 18.76 16.31
CA GLY A 95 -21.95 20.12 15.78
C GLY A 95 -20.65 20.90 15.94
N GLN A 96 -20.11 20.98 17.16
CA GLN A 96 -18.93 21.82 17.44
C GLN A 96 -17.58 21.14 17.15
N ASN A 97 -17.48 19.81 17.26
CA ASN A 97 -16.19 19.11 17.13
C ASN A 97 -16.06 18.27 15.85
N VAL A 98 -17.09 17.50 15.47
CA VAL A 98 -17.02 16.57 14.32
C VAL A 98 -17.27 17.28 12.98
N LEU A 99 -18.33 18.07 12.85
CA LEU A 99 -18.70 18.69 11.57
C LEU A 99 -17.64 19.66 11.02
N PRO A 100 -16.97 20.52 11.81
CA PRO A 100 -15.92 21.39 11.28
C PRO A 100 -14.75 20.60 10.68
N ARG A 101 -14.35 19.51 11.34
CA ARG A 101 -13.31 18.59 10.86
C ARG A 101 -13.74 17.84 9.60
N LEU A 102 -15.00 17.40 9.53
CA LEU A 102 -15.54 16.79 8.31
C LEU A 102 -15.59 17.80 7.15
N ARG A 103 -15.96 19.07 7.40
CA ARG A 103 -15.94 20.13 6.37
C ARG A 103 -14.51 20.39 5.87
N LEU A 104 -13.54 20.55 6.78
CA LEU A 104 -12.11 20.67 6.43
C LEU A 104 -11.65 19.56 5.48
N VAL A 105 -12.03 18.32 5.76
CA VAL A 105 -11.72 17.18 4.88
C VAL A 105 -12.54 17.18 3.60
N LYS A 106 -13.83 17.57 3.61
CA LYS A 106 -14.64 17.69 2.39
C LYS A 106 -14.06 18.75 1.43
N THR A 107 -13.67 19.92 1.92
CA THR A 107 -13.06 21.00 1.11
C THR A 107 -11.81 20.52 0.37
N ARG A 108 -10.99 19.66 0.98
CA ARG A 108 -9.82 19.06 0.32
C ARG A 108 -10.16 18.20 -0.90
N TYR A 109 -11.35 17.60 -0.93
CA TYR A 109 -11.84 16.75 -2.03
C TYR A 109 -12.97 17.43 -2.83
N GLN A 110 -13.14 18.74 -2.69
CA GLN A 110 -14.17 19.48 -3.39
C GLN A 110 -13.91 19.43 -4.91
N PHE A 111 -14.97 19.16 -5.66
CA PHE A 111 -14.90 19.04 -7.10
C PHE A 111 -14.86 20.44 -7.74
N ASN A 112 -13.74 20.78 -8.39
CA ASN A 112 -13.59 22.06 -9.08
C ASN A 112 -13.64 21.84 -10.59
N HIS A 113 -14.77 22.21 -11.21
CA HIS A 113 -14.95 22.18 -12.66
C HIS A 113 -14.22 23.35 -13.33
N HIS A 114 -13.51 23.11 -14.44
CA HIS A 114 -12.66 24.13 -15.08
C HIS A 114 -12.73 24.16 -16.61
N VAL A 115 -13.20 23.10 -17.30
CA VAL A 115 -13.18 23.06 -18.78
C VAL A 115 -14.43 22.40 -19.35
N SER A 116 -15.17 23.12 -20.17
CA SER A 116 -16.26 22.57 -20.97
C SER A 116 -15.71 21.60 -22.02
N GLY A 117 -16.28 20.39 -22.10
CA GLY A 117 -16.07 19.51 -23.24
C GLY A 117 -17.07 19.82 -24.37
N ILE A 118 -17.18 18.90 -25.33
CA ILE A 118 -18.21 18.95 -26.41
C ILE A 118 -19.64 18.97 -25.81
N ALA A 119 -19.79 18.36 -24.62
CA ALA A 119 -20.97 18.45 -23.77
C ALA A 119 -20.56 19.00 -22.39
N PRO A 120 -21.51 19.56 -21.61
CA PRO A 120 -21.29 19.86 -20.19
C PRO A 120 -20.76 18.63 -19.45
N PHE A 121 -19.80 18.82 -18.54
CA PHE A 121 -19.15 17.72 -17.85
C PHE A 121 -20.14 16.95 -16.96
N PRO A 122 -20.48 15.69 -17.27
CA PRO A 122 -21.69 15.05 -16.74
C PRO A 122 -21.48 14.27 -15.44
N PHE A 123 -20.32 14.44 -14.78
CA PHE A 123 -19.90 13.61 -13.64
C PHE A 123 -19.75 14.38 -12.31
N ILE A 124 -20.26 15.62 -12.22
CA ILE A 124 -20.08 16.49 -11.05
C ILE A 124 -20.63 15.80 -9.78
N ASP A 125 -21.92 15.47 -9.76
CA ASP A 125 -22.59 14.84 -8.61
C ASP A 125 -21.98 13.48 -8.26
N GLN A 126 -21.61 12.69 -9.27
CA GLN A 126 -21.03 11.36 -9.10
C GLN A 126 -19.63 11.41 -8.48
N LEU A 127 -18.83 12.41 -8.85
CA LEU A 127 -17.47 12.59 -8.33
C LEU A 127 -17.47 13.29 -6.97
N GLU A 128 -18.38 14.24 -6.71
CA GLU A 128 -18.54 14.81 -5.37
C GLU A 128 -18.97 13.73 -4.35
N ASN A 129 -19.90 12.85 -4.73
CA ASN A 129 -20.43 11.80 -3.87
C ASN A 129 -19.62 10.50 -3.87
N ILE A 130 -18.47 10.45 -4.57
CA ILE A 130 -17.71 9.22 -4.82
C ILE A 130 -17.31 8.45 -3.56
N ALA A 131 -17.11 9.14 -2.42
CA ALA A 131 -16.82 8.54 -1.13
C ALA A 131 -17.89 7.55 -0.63
N THR A 132 -19.13 7.71 -1.09
CA THR A 132 -20.28 6.88 -0.72
C THR A 132 -20.44 5.65 -1.61
N TYR A 133 -19.81 5.62 -2.79
CA TYR A 133 -20.11 4.67 -3.85
C TYR A 133 -19.69 3.23 -3.49
N ASP A 134 -20.53 2.28 -3.89
CA ASP A 134 -20.24 0.85 -3.86
C ASP A 134 -19.45 0.39 -5.10
N ARG A 135 -19.13 -0.91 -5.16
CA ARG A 135 -18.39 -1.48 -6.30
C ARG A 135 -19.17 -1.40 -7.63
N LYS A 136 -20.50 -1.53 -7.63
CA LYS A 136 -21.32 -1.51 -8.85
C LYS A 136 -21.39 -0.08 -9.40
N GLN A 137 -21.63 0.91 -8.54
CA GLN A 137 -21.63 2.33 -8.89
C GLN A 137 -20.27 2.77 -9.42
N LEU A 138 -19.16 2.36 -8.78
CA LEU A 138 -17.80 2.65 -9.29
C LEU A 138 -17.51 1.99 -10.64
N LEU A 139 -18.04 0.79 -10.92
CA LEU A 139 -17.89 0.14 -12.23
C LEU A 139 -18.71 0.85 -13.31
N LYS A 140 -19.93 1.28 -12.99
CA LYS A 140 -20.79 2.07 -13.89
C LYS A 140 -20.11 3.41 -14.23
N LEU A 141 -19.74 4.20 -13.23
CA LEU A 141 -19.07 5.49 -13.43
C LEU A 141 -17.77 5.34 -14.22
N ALA A 142 -16.96 4.32 -13.92
CA ALA A 142 -15.73 4.05 -14.67
C ALA A 142 -15.96 3.74 -16.16
N HIS A 143 -17.08 3.11 -16.50
CA HIS A 143 -17.48 2.87 -17.88
C HIS A 143 -17.98 4.17 -18.54
N GLU A 144 -18.80 4.96 -17.86
CA GLU A 144 -19.35 6.22 -18.39
C GLU A 144 -18.24 7.24 -18.66
N VAL A 145 -17.29 7.42 -17.74
CA VAL A 145 -16.13 8.30 -17.96
C VAL A 145 -15.26 7.80 -19.11
N SER A 146 -15.04 6.48 -19.23
CA SER A 146 -14.32 5.87 -20.34
C SER A 146 -14.98 6.16 -21.69
N VAL A 147 -16.31 6.02 -21.79
CA VAL A 147 -17.07 6.34 -23.01
C VAL A 147 -16.98 7.84 -23.32
N PHE A 148 -17.17 8.71 -22.33
CA PHE A 148 -17.07 10.15 -22.51
C PHE A 148 -15.68 10.58 -23.05
N ILE A 149 -14.60 10.03 -22.49
CA ILE A 149 -13.23 10.31 -22.97
C ILE A 149 -13.03 9.80 -24.41
N SER A 150 -13.50 8.60 -24.75
CA SER A 150 -13.44 8.06 -26.11
C SER A 150 -14.24 8.90 -27.11
N SER A 151 -15.46 9.33 -26.77
CA SER A 151 -16.29 10.18 -27.65
C SER A 151 -15.65 11.55 -27.90
N ASN A 152 -14.96 12.13 -26.90
CA ASN A 152 -14.18 13.35 -27.11
C ASN A 152 -12.99 13.08 -28.04
N TYR A 153 -12.23 11.99 -27.83
CA TYR A 153 -11.12 11.59 -28.70
C TYR A 153 -11.56 11.46 -30.17
N GLU A 154 -12.65 10.74 -30.42
CA GLU A 154 -13.19 10.52 -31.77
C GLU A 154 -13.57 11.85 -32.45
N HIS A 155 -14.33 12.71 -31.75
CA HIS A 155 -14.75 14.00 -32.28
C HIS A 155 -13.56 14.93 -32.62
N TYR A 156 -12.61 15.10 -31.69
CA TYR A 156 -11.47 15.98 -31.94
C TYR A 156 -10.50 15.40 -32.98
N SER A 157 -10.32 14.07 -33.04
CA SER A 157 -9.53 13.40 -34.08
C SER A 157 -10.13 13.62 -35.49
N LEU A 158 -11.46 13.55 -35.61
CA LEU A 158 -12.16 13.88 -36.86
C LEU A 158 -12.02 15.37 -37.22
N ALA A 159 -12.22 16.28 -36.25
CA ALA A 159 -12.07 17.73 -36.47
C ALA A 159 -10.65 18.12 -36.91
N CYS A 160 -9.60 17.53 -36.32
CA CYS A 160 -8.21 17.72 -36.74
C CYS A 160 -7.94 17.16 -38.14
N SER A 161 -8.66 16.12 -38.55
CA SER A 161 -8.53 15.51 -39.89
C SER A 161 -9.21 16.33 -41.00
N SER A 162 -10.32 17.00 -40.69
CA SER A 162 -11.06 17.86 -41.63
C SER A 162 -10.48 19.28 -41.75
N ASN A 163 -9.78 19.80 -40.74
CA ASN A 163 -9.18 21.14 -40.76
C ASN A 163 -7.90 21.29 -41.63
N LYS A 164 -7.77 20.49 -42.70
CA LYS A 164 -6.75 20.71 -43.74
C LYS A 164 -7.03 22.02 -44.49
N LYS A 165 -6.51 23.14 -43.99
CA LYS A 165 -6.38 24.36 -44.80
C LYS A 165 -5.61 24.04 -46.08
N PRO A 166 -6.08 24.45 -47.27
CA PRO A 166 -5.25 24.40 -48.47
C PRO A 166 -3.99 25.22 -48.23
N SER A 167 -2.82 24.65 -48.50
CA SER A 167 -1.52 25.25 -48.21
C SER A 167 -1.21 26.42 -49.16
N SER A 168 -1.69 27.62 -48.84
CA SER A 168 -1.37 28.84 -49.56
C SER A 168 -0.06 29.47 -49.07
N LYS A 169 1.06 29.01 -49.66
CA LYS A 169 2.40 29.64 -49.73
C LYS A 169 3.24 29.78 -48.44
N ALA A 170 4.53 29.40 -48.58
CA ALA A 170 5.68 29.60 -47.68
C ALA A 170 5.66 28.83 -46.33
N SER A 171 6.77 28.26 -45.83
CA SER A 171 8.12 28.07 -46.40
C SER A 171 8.89 26.96 -45.65
N GLY A 172 9.75 26.21 -46.36
CA GLY A 172 10.66 25.20 -45.79
C GLY A 172 10.10 23.76 -45.77
N PRO A 173 10.97 22.74 -45.72
CA PRO A 173 10.56 21.34 -45.55
C PRO A 173 10.10 21.11 -44.11
N VAL A 174 8.78 21.10 -43.88
CA VAL A 174 8.21 20.71 -42.59
C VAL A 174 8.37 19.21 -42.43
N ASN A 175 9.13 18.76 -41.41
CA ASN A 175 9.24 17.33 -41.11
C ASN A 175 7.87 16.75 -40.75
N HIS A 176 7.47 15.68 -41.43
CA HIS A 176 6.22 14.99 -41.14
C HIS A 176 6.15 14.45 -39.70
N GLU A 177 7.30 14.13 -39.08
CA GLU A 177 7.35 13.67 -37.68
C GLU A 177 6.99 14.77 -36.68
N ASP A 178 7.43 16.02 -36.91
CA ASP A 178 7.14 17.16 -36.05
C ASP A 178 5.64 17.53 -36.13
N GLU A 179 5.06 17.50 -37.33
CA GLU A 179 3.63 17.73 -37.53
C GLU A 179 2.77 16.63 -36.87
N LEU A 180 3.18 15.36 -36.99
CA LEU A 180 2.52 14.23 -36.33
C LEU A 180 2.58 14.36 -34.80
N PHE A 181 3.75 14.72 -34.25
CA PHE A 181 3.93 14.91 -32.81
C PHE A 181 3.01 16.02 -32.29
N SER A 182 2.93 17.17 -32.96
CA SER A 182 2.05 18.28 -32.55
C SER A 182 0.60 17.81 -32.43
N ARG A 183 0.06 17.16 -33.46
CA ARG A 183 -1.34 16.68 -33.47
C ARG A 183 -1.63 15.68 -32.34
N VAL A 184 -0.69 14.77 -32.07
CA VAL A 184 -0.84 13.79 -30.97
C VAL A 184 -0.72 14.46 -29.60
N ALA A 185 0.16 15.46 -29.47
CA ALA A 185 0.32 16.25 -28.24
C ALA A 185 -0.95 17.06 -27.91
N ASP A 186 -1.57 17.70 -28.91
CA ASP A 186 -2.81 18.47 -28.75
C ASP A 186 -3.98 17.58 -28.30
N LEU A 187 -4.20 16.45 -28.99
CA LEU A 187 -5.23 15.46 -28.60
C LEU A 187 -4.98 14.90 -27.20
N TYR A 188 -3.74 14.53 -26.89
CA TYR A 188 -3.38 14.06 -25.56
C TYR A 188 -3.61 15.14 -24.49
N GLN A 189 -3.26 16.41 -24.74
CA GLN A 189 -3.46 17.51 -23.80
C GLN A 189 -4.94 17.73 -23.50
N LEU A 190 -5.80 17.61 -24.52
CA LEU A 190 -7.25 17.71 -24.35
C LEU A 190 -7.79 16.58 -23.47
N LEU A 191 -7.47 15.31 -23.78
CA LEU A 191 -7.92 14.19 -22.95
C LEU A 191 -7.32 14.23 -21.53
N ALA A 192 -6.10 14.74 -21.40
CA ALA A 192 -5.44 14.96 -20.12
C ALA A 192 -6.17 16.01 -19.28
N ASN A 193 -6.65 17.11 -19.88
CA ASN A 193 -7.45 18.12 -19.20
C ASN A 193 -8.81 17.56 -18.75
N LEU A 194 -9.52 16.79 -19.59
CA LEU A 194 -10.75 16.08 -19.18
C LEU A 194 -10.48 15.07 -18.06
N THR A 195 -9.34 14.39 -18.10
CA THR A 195 -8.92 13.41 -17.09
C THR A 195 -8.57 14.08 -15.76
N LEU A 196 -7.90 15.24 -15.77
CA LEU A 196 -7.65 16.06 -14.58
C LEU A 196 -8.94 16.50 -13.91
N GLN A 197 -9.93 16.94 -14.70
CA GLN A 197 -11.24 17.32 -14.17
C GLN A 197 -11.89 16.18 -13.39
N CYS A 198 -11.73 14.93 -13.82
CA CYS A 198 -12.23 13.77 -13.09
C CYS A 198 -11.48 13.46 -11.76
N GLY A 199 -10.71 14.41 -11.21
CA GLY A 199 -9.99 14.27 -9.95
C GLY A 199 -8.76 13.36 -10.03
N THR A 200 -8.17 13.16 -11.22
CA THR A 200 -7.12 12.16 -11.41
C THR A 200 -5.99 12.62 -12.35
N ASN A 201 -4.74 12.46 -11.92
CA ASN A 201 -3.58 12.77 -12.76
C ASN A 201 -3.50 11.85 -14.00
N PRO A 202 -3.43 12.41 -15.23
CA PRO A 202 -3.26 11.64 -16.46
C PRO A 202 -1.92 10.89 -16.52
N PRO A 203 -1.83 9.79 -17.29
CA PRO A 203 -0.54 9.12 -17.54
C PRO A 203 0.43 10.09 -18.22
N TYR A 204 1.70 10.13 -17.81
CA TYR A 204 2.76 11.00 -18.35
C TYR A 204 2.59 12.53 -18.18
N TRP A 205 1.51 13.03 -17.59
CA TRP A 205 1.20 14.47 -17.48
C TRP A 205 2.30 15.35 -16.87
N GLN A 206 2.97 14.87 -15.82
CA GLN A 206 4.08 15.60 -15.21
C GLN A 206 5.30 15.71 -16.14
N ARG A 207 5.57 14.65 -16.93
CA ARG A 207 6.67 14.63 -17.91
C ARG A 207 6.35 15.49 -19.14
N PHE A 208 5.09 15.53 -19.55
CA PHE A 208 4.60 16.40 -20.63
C PHE A 208 4.82 17.89 -20.32
N ASN A 209 4.42 18.36 -19.13
CA ASN A 209 4.49 19.79 -18.78
C ASN A 209 5.79 20.24 -18.09
N ARG A 210 6.50 19.33 -17.40
CA ARG A 210 7.63 19.68 -16.51
C ARG A 210 8.79 18.68 -16.58
N GLY A 211 8.79 17.77 -17.55
CA GLY A 211 9.87 16.80 -17.73
C GLY A 211 11.06 17.40 -18.47
N ARG A 212 12.28 17.01 -18.08
CA ARG A 212 13.51 17.36 -18.84
C ARG A 212 13.53 16.78 -20.27
N LYS A 213 12.79 15.70 -20.50
CA LYS A 213 12.58 15.05 -21.81
C LYS A 213 11.08 14.84 -22.00
N ALA A 214 10.52 15.34 -23.09
CA ALA A 214 9.11 15.11 -23.44
C ALA A 214 8.79 13.60 -23.54
N PRO A 215 7.52 13.17 -23.34
CA PRO A 215 7.09 11.81 -23.70
C PRO A 215 7.23 11.57 -25.21
N SER A 216 7.47 10.33 -25.65
CA SER A 216 7.40 9.98 -27.07
C SER A 216 5.96 9.88 -27.56
N VAL A 217 5.74 9.87 -28.88
CA VAL A 217 4.42 9.65 -29.50
C VAL A 217 3.75 8.39 -28.93
N ASP A 218 4.47 7.27 -28.84
CA ASP A 218 3.95 6.02 -28.28
C ASP A 218 3.51 6.15 -26.81
N GLN A 219 4.20 6.97 -26.02
CA GLN A 219 3.83 7.24 -24.63
C GLN A 219 2.57 8.11 -24.55
N LEU A 220 2.40 9.09 -25.44
CA LEU A 220 1.17 9.87 -25.53
C LEU A 220 -0.01 8.98 -25.96
N CYS A 221 0.15 8.17 -27.01
CA CYS A 221 -0.84 7.19 -27.47
C CYS A 221 -1.20 6.18 -26.37
N SER A 222 -0.21 5.61 -25.69
CA SER A 222 -0.40 4.73 -24.52
C SER A 222 -1.16 5.43 -23.38
N GLY A 223 -0.87 6.71 -23.17
CA GLY A 223 -1.58 7.56 -22.22
C GLY A 223 -3.06 7.72 -22.59
N MET A 224 -3.36 8.01 -23.85
CA MET A 224 -4.74 8.10 -24.36
C MET A 224 -5.48 6.77 -24.26
N LEU A 225 -4.86 5.64 -24.62
CA LEU A 225 -5.44 4.30 -24.47
C LEU A 225 -5.77 3.94 -23.01
N ARG A 226 -4.97 4.41 -22.05
CA ARG A 226 -5.30 4.31 -20.61
C ARG A 226 -6.47 5.22 -20.23
N MET A 227 -6.50 6.46 -20.70
CA MET A 227 -7.60 7.41 -20.43
C MET A 227 -8.94 6.96 -21.07
N MET A 228 -8.91 6.20 -22.15
CA MET A 228 -10.10 5.57 -22.76
C MET A 228 -10.50 4.23 -22.08
N SER A 229 -9.74 3.72 -21.11
CA SER A 229 -9.97 2.39 -20.51
C SER A 229 -10.82 2.41 -19.25
N ALA A 230 -12.05 1.85 -19.33
CA ALA A 230 -12.92 1.67 -18.16
C ALA A 230 -12.25 0.89 -17.00
N ARG A 231 -11.36 -0.07 -17.32
CA ARG A 231 -10.58 -0.80 -16.30
C ARG A 231 -9.59 0.12 -15.59
N TRP A 232 -8.95 1.03 -16.31
CA TRP A 232 -8.03 2.02 -15.72
C TRP A 232 -8.80 2.98 -14.80
N TRP A 233 -9.92 3.53 -15.29
CA TRP A 233 -10.82 4.38 -14.51
C TRP A 233 -11.29 3.74 -13.22
N TYR A 234 -11.77 2.48 -13.25
CA TYR A 234 -12.24 1.79 -12.05
C TYR A 234 -11.19 1.77 -10.93
N PHE A 235 -9.92 1.50 -11.24
CA PHE A 235 -8.86 1.49 -10.22
C PHE A 235 -8.49 2.90 -9.71
N ARG A 236 -8.66 3.95 -10.52
CA ARG A 236 -8.45 5.35 -10.11
C ARG A 236 -9.60 5.84 -9.22
N LEU A 237 -10.84 5.68 -9.68
CA LEU A 237 -12.07 6.04 -8.96
C LEU A 237 -12.19 5.25 -7.64
N LYS A 238 -11.94 3.94 -7.65
CA LYS A 238 -11.87 3.14 -6.42
C LYS A 238 -10.80 3.68 -5.46
N ARG A 239 -9.62 4.05 -5.95
CA ARG A 239 -8.56 4.62 -5.08
C ARG A 239 -9.00 5.96 -4.47
N LEU A 240 -9.68 6.81 -5.23
CA LEU A 240 -10.22 8.08 -4.74
C LEU A 240 -11.26 7.85 -3.65
N ARG A 241 -12.28 7.01 -3.93
CA ARG A 241 -13.29 6.53 -2.97
C ARG A 241 -12.67 5.95 -1.70
N ASP A 242 -11.72 5.04 -1.85
CA ASP A 242 -11.07 4.33 -0.74
C ASP A 242 -10.36 5.30 0.21
N ILE A 243 -9.64 6.29 -0.32
CA ILE A 243 -8.88 7.29 0.43
C ILE A 243 -9.83 8.31 1.09
N GLN A 244 -10.78 8.83 0.33
CA GLN A 244 -11.69 9.89 0.80
C GLN A 244 -12.64 9.37 1.88
N SER A 245 -13.22 8.18 1.70
CA SER A 245 -14.10 7.54 2.70
C SER A 245 -13.38 7.31 4.03
N GLU A 246 -12.12 6.84 3.98
CA GLU A 246 -11.33 6.63 5.20
C GLU A 246 -10.86 7.95 5.84
N HIS A 247 -10.48 8.95 5.04
CA HIS A 247 -10.11 10.26 5.57
C HIS A 247 -11.29 10.94 6.28
N MET A 248 -12.50 10.82 5.74
CA MET A 248 -13.71 11.28 6.43
C MET A 248 -13.96 10.50 7.73
N ALA A 249 -13.70 9.18 7.76
CA ALA A 249 -13.81 8.38 8.99
C ALA A 249 -12.81 8.83 10.09
N ILE A 250 -11.57 9.17 9.71
CA ILE A 250 -10.57 9.79 10.61
C ILE A 250 -11.08 11.16 11.10
N ALA A 251 -11.59 12.00 10.20
CA ALA A 251 -12.06 13.35 10.53
C ALA A 251 -13.12 13.35 11.64
N VAL A 252 -14.05 12.38 11.58
CA VAL A 252 -15.18 12.23 12.51
C VAL A 252 -14.84 11.40 13.75
N GLY A 253 -13.60 10.93 13.92
CA GLY A 253 -13.18 10.14 15.09
C GLY A 253 -13.64 8.69 15.08
N GLN A 254 -13.89 8.09 13.91
CA GLN A 254 -14.11 6.64 13.80
C GLN A 254 -12.80 5.84 13.74
N VAL A 255 -11.65 6.52 13.65
CA VAL A 255 -10.31 5.93 13.78
C VAL A 255 -9.62 6.52 15.01
N GLN A 256 -9.58 5.74 16.09
CA GLN A 256 -8.97 6.05 17.38
C GLN A 256 -9.04 4.81 18.27
N GLN A 257 -8.22 4.75 19.32
CA GLN A 257 -8.21 3.69 20.33
C GLN A 257 -9.62 3.29 20.81
N ALA A 258 -10.43 4.25 21.22
CA ALA A 258 -11.77 4.00 21.79
C ALA A 258 -12.87 3.61 20.77
N ALA A 259 -12.52 3.42 19.49
CA ALA A 259 -13.50 3.13 18.43
C ALA A 259 -13.05 2.03 17.46
N SER A 260 -11.89 2.21 16.84
CA SER A 260 -11.32 1.32 15.83
C SER A 260 -9.88 1.79 15.62
N PRO A 261 -8.87 1.16 16.26
CA PRO A 261 -7.50 1.61 16.12
C PRO A 261 -7.01 1.43 14.68
N TYR A 262 -6.17 2.38 14.23
CA TYR A 262 -5.47 2.40 12.94
C TYR A 262 -6.32 2.57 11.67
N VAL A 263 -7.48 1.91 11.58
CA VAL A 263 -8.35 1.86 10.40
C VAL A 263 -9.82 1.76 10.82
N SER A 264 -10.72 2.37 10.05
CA SER A 264 -12.15 2.32 10.33
C SER A 264 -12.71 0.90 10.20
N ARG A 265 -13.73 0.58 11.01
CA ARG A 265 -14.45 -0.71 10.95
C ARG A 265 -15.01 -0.99 9.54
N HIS A 266 -15.35 0.06 8.79
CA HIS A 266 -15.78 -0.05 7.39
C HIS A 266 -14.63 -0.51 6.48
N ALA A 267 -13.50 0.19 6.52
CA ALA A 267 -12.36 -0.12 5.67
C ALA A 267 -11.70 -1.47 6.00
N LEU A 268 -11.72 -1.89 7.28
CA LEU A 268 -11.30 -3.22 7.72
C LEU A 268 -12.22 -4.31 7.14
N ARG A 269 -13.54 -4.13 7.20
CA ARG A 269 -14.51 -5.08 6.64
C ARG A 269 -14.33 -5.25 5.13
N GLU A 270 -14.17 -4.15 4.39
CA GLU A 270 -13.88 -4.21 2.95
C GLU A 270 -12.58 -4.96 2.63
N TRP A 271 -11.55 -4.81 3.48
CA TRP A 271 -10.27 -5.51 3.32
C TRP A 271 -10.42 -7.01 3.61
N LEU A 272 -11.15 -7.40 4.66
CA LEU A 272 -11.46 -8.80 4.98
C LEU A 272 -12.23 -9.46 3.83
N GLU A 273 -13.26 -8.80 3.29
CA GLU A 273 -14.00 -9.28 2.12
C GLU A 273 -13.13 -9.38 0.87
N GLN A 274 -12.17 -8.46 0.66
CA GLN A 274 -11.21 -8.59 -0.43
C GLN A 274 -10.27 -9.79 -0.22
N LYS A 275 -9.85 -10.08 1.02
CA LYS A 275 -9.04 -11.26 1.34
C LYS A 275 -9.83 -12.56 1.13
N ARG A 276 -11.11 -12.59 1.52
CA ARG A 276 -12.03 -13.72 1.27
C ARG A 276 -12.16 -14.00 -0.23
N ARG A 277 -12.52 -12.99 -1.03
CA ARG A 277 -12.63 -13.12 -2.50
C ARG A 277 -11.32 -13.53 -3.17
N ASN A 278 -10.17 -13.08 -2.68
CA ASN A 278 -8.87 -13.51 -3.19
C ASN A 278 -8.60 -14.99 -2.88
N ARG A 279 -8.92 -15.47 -1.67
CA ARG A 279 -8.79 -16.90 -1.31
C ARG A 279 -9.72 -17.77 -2.14
N GLU A 280 -10.95 -17.33 -2.36
CA GLU A 280 -11.91 -18.00 -3.26
C GLU A 280 -11.37 -18.05 -4.69
N PHE A 281 -10.84 -16.96 -5.23
CA PHE A 281 -10.20 -16.94 -6.53
C PHE A 281 -9.02 -17.94 -6.60
N PHE A 282 -8.12 -17.98 -5.63
CA PHE A 282 -6.98 -18.92 -5.67
C PHE A 282 -7.41 -20.39 -5.58
N LYS A 283 -8.57 -20.71 -4.97
CA LYS A 283 -9.06 -22.09 -4.90
C LYS A 283 -9.54 -22.66 -6.23
N HIS A 284 -10.11 -21.83 -7.11
CA HIS A 284 -10.77 -22.24 -8.36
C HIS A 284 -9.87 -22.20 -9.61
N PHE A 285 -8.61 -21.81 -9.46
CA PHE A 285 -7.67 -21.63 -10.57
C PHE A 285 -6.36 -22.37 -10.30
N ASP A 286 -5.72 -22.80 -11.38
CA ASP A 286 -4.38 -23.37 -11.43
C ASP A 286 -3.46 -22.44 -12.24
N LEU A 287 -2.17 -22.77 -12.21
CA LEU A 287 -1.17 -22.26 -13.13
C LEU A 287 -0.80 -23.38 -14.11
N GLU A 288 -0.85 -23.08 -15.41
CA GLU A 288 -0.46 -23.97 -16.51
C GLU A 288 0.74 -23.38 -17.26
N ASN A 289 1.79 -24.18 -17.50
CA ASN A 289 2.95 -23.79 -18.32
C ASN A 289 2.79 -24.21 -19.79
N GLU A 290 3.76 -23.85 -20.63
CA GLU A 290 3.80 -24.21 -22.05
C GLU A 290 3.95 -25.72 -22.33
N GLU A 291 4.30 -26.53 -21.33
CA GLU A 291 4.38 -28.00 -21.41
C GLU A 291 3.07 -28.69 -20.99
N GLY A 292 2.07 -27.92 -20.52
CA GLY A 292 0.78 -28.42 -20.05
C GLY A 292 0.78 -28.89 -18.60
N GLU A 293 1.89 -28.74 -17.86
CA GLU A 293 1.93 -29.02 -16.42
C GLU A 293 1.02 -28.06 -15.66
N ARG A 294 0.27 -28.58 -14.68
CA ARG A 294 -0.63 -27.78 -13.84
C ARG A 294 -0.24 -27.83 -12.38
N ILE A 295 -0.14 -26.65 -11.76
CA ILE A 295 0.06 -26.50 -10.32
C ILE A 295 -1.03 -25.62 -9.69
N SER A 296 -1.48 -26.01 -8.50
CA SER A 296 -2.52 -25.27 -7.77
C SER A 296 -2.09 -23.84 -7.44
N LEU A 297 -2.90 -22.85 -7.83
CA LEU A 297 -2.61 -21.44 -7.54
C LEU A 297 -2.69 -21.16 -6.04
N ALA A 298 -3.60 -21.83 -5.32
CA ALA A 298 -3.72 -21.73 -3.87
C ALA A 298 -2.43 -22.16 -3.17
N ASP A 299 -1.88 -23.33 -3.54
CA ASP A 299 -0.69 -23.88 -2.91
C ASP A 299 0.55 -23.07 -3.29
N THR A 300 0.64 -22.61 -4.54
CA THR A 300 1.68 -21.67 -4.99
C THR A 300 1.68 -20.38 -4.15
N VAL A 301 0.49 -19.84 -3.81
CA VAL A 301 0.37 -18.65 -2.96
C VAL A 301 0.81 -18.95 -1.52
N VAL A 302 0.44 -20.10 -0.95
CA VAL A 302 0.82 -20.53 0.41
C VAL A 302 2.33 -20.70 0.58
N HIS A 303 3.03 -21.21 -0.44
CA HIS A 303 4.49 -21.39 -0.44
C HIS A 303 5.26 -20.13 -0.88
N SER A 304 4.58 -18.99 -1.08
CA SER A 304 5.20 -17.74 -1.54
C SER A 304 5.34 -16.68 -0.45
N ASN A 305 6.06 -15.60 -0.77
CA ASN A 305 6.12 -14.36 0.01
C ASN A 305 4.74 -13.66 0.24
N ALA A 306 3.64 -14.15 -0.34
CA ALA A 306 2.29 -13.73 0.00
C ALA A 306 1.79 -14.32 1.33
N ASN A 307 2.38 -15.43 1.78
CA ASN A 307 2.17 -16.00 3.11
C ASN A 307 2.86 -15.11 4.16
N PRO A 308 2.12 -14.59 5.17
CA PRO A 308 2.68 -13.75 6.22
C PRO A 308 3.85 -14.39 6.97
N ALA A 309 3.79 -15.68 7.29
CA ALA A 309 4.83 -16.38 8.03
C ALA A 309 6.15 -16.46 7.23
N ILE A 310 6.08 -16.84 5.95
CA ILE A 310 7.25 -16.84 5.04
C ILE A 310 7.82 -15.42 4.92
N ARG A 311 6.95 -14.41 4.75
CA ARG A 311 7.37 -13.00 4.65
C ARG A 311 8.05 -12.49 5.92
N ARG A 312 7.60 -12.94 7.10
CA ARG A 312 8.23 -12.66 8.40
C ARG A 312 9.60 -13.32 8.50
N CYS A 313 9.71 -14.62 8.22
CA CYS A 313 11.00 -15.33 8.17
C CYS A 313 12.00 -14.66 7.20
N GLU A 314 11.55 -14.29 6.00
CA GLU A 314 12.34 -13.55 5.00
C GLU A 314 12.74 -12.13 5.44
N LEU A 315 12.09 -11.53 6.43
CA LEU A 315 12.53 -10.27 7.05
C LEU A 315 13.54 -10.54 8.18
N MET A 316 13.28 -11.56 9.01
CA MET A 316 14.15 -11.94 10.13
C MET A 316 15.54 -12.40 9.64
N VAL A 317 15.61 -13.26 8.62
CA VAL A 317 16.88 -13.70 8.00
C VAL A 317 17.72 -12.51 7.52
N ARG A 318 17.07 -11.49 6.92
CA ARG A 318 17.77 -10.31 6.40
C ARG A 318 18.19 -9.33 7.49
N MET A 319 17.41 -9.20 8.56
CA MET A 319 17.81 -8.40 9.72
C MET A 319 18.97 -9.08 10.45
N ARG A 320 18.88 -10.38 10.72
CA ARG A 320 19.94 -11.14 11.38
C ARG A 320 21.25 -11.08 10.60
N GLY A 321 21.20 -11.28 9.28
CA GLY A 321 22.40 -11.15 8.46
C GLY A 321 22.98 -9.74 8.42
N PHE A 322 22.18 -8.67 8.62
CA PHE A 322 22.71 -7.32 8.80
C PHE A 322 23.38 -7.13 10.17
N GLU A 323 22.81 -7.68 11.24
CA GLU A 323 23.43 -7.72 12.56
C GLU A 323 24.77 -8.49 12.54
N ASP A 324 24.83 -9.65 11.88
CA ASP A 324 26.07 -10.44 11.74
C ASP A 324 27.15 -9.69 10.94
N ILE A 325 26.76 -8.88 9.95
CA ILE A 325 27.69 -7.99 9.23
C ILE A 325 28.17 -6.84 10.12
N ALA A 326 27.25 -6.20 10.85
CA ALA A 326 27.58 -5.10 11.75
C ALA A 326 28.61 -5.53 12.80
N ASN A 327 28.40 -6.69 13.42
CA ASN A 327 29.34 -7.29 14.37
C ASN A 327 30.72 -7.54 13.73
N LYS A 328 30.77 -8.12 12.52
CA LYS A 328 32.04 -8.36 11.78
C LYS A 328 32.76 -7.07 11.38
N MET A 329 32.03 -5.96 11.24
CA MET A 329 32.56 -4.65 10.87
C MET A 329 32.76 -3.73 12.08
N ASN A 330 32.65 -4.25 13.31
CA ASN A 330 32.71 -3.48 14.56
C ASN A 330 31.78 -2.24 14.57
N CYS A 331 30.64 -2.32 13.87
CA CYS A 331 29.64 -1.27 13.80
C CYS A 331 28.77 -1.26 15.06
N VAL A 332 28.36 -0.08 15.51
CA VAL A 332 27.33 0.09 16.55
C VAL A 332 25.93 0.09 15.94
N GLY A 333 24.97 -0.44 16.70
CA GLY A 333 23.55 -0.41 16.35
C GLY A 333 22.77 0.60 17.19
N GLU A 334 21.92 1.40 16.55
CA GLU A 334 20.95 2.26 17.24
C GLU A 334 19.53 1.97 16.73
N PHE A 335 18.59 1.96 17.68
CA PHE A 335 17.16 1.99 17.40
C PHE A 335 16.66 3.44 17.49
N TYR A 336 15.90 3.89 16.49
CA TYR A 336 15.28 5.22 16.46
C TYR A 336 13.77 5.13 16.28
N THR A 337 13.05 6.02 16.95
CA THR A 337 11.63 6.31 16.70
C THR A 337 11.51 7.75 16.21
N ILE A 338 10.83 7.95 15.08
CA ILE A 338 10.55 9.27 14.52
C ILE A 338 9.03 9.41 14.33
N THR A 339 8.43 10.40 14.98
CA THR A 339 6.98 10.70 14.91
C THR A 339 6.73 12.03 14.20
N ALA A 340 5.46 12.45 14.12
CA ALA A 340 5.07 13.71 13.48
C ALA A 340 4.61 14.75 14.52
N PRO A 341 4.63 16.05 14.17
CA PRO A 341 4.02 17.10 15.01
C PRO A 341 2.56 16.82 15.34
N ALA A 342 2.10 17.33 16.48
CA ALA A 342 0.77 16.97 16.99
C ALA A 342 -0.37 17.43 16.06
N LYS A 343 -0.16 18.47 15.24
CA LYS A 343 -1.11 18.89 14.18
C LYS A 343 -1.41 17.81 13.11
N TYR A 344 -0.57 16.79 12.96
CA TYR A 344 -0.81 15.65 12.06
C TYR A 344 -1.72 14.58 12.68
N HIS A 345 -1.83 14.53 14.02
CA HIS A 345 -2.61 13.54 14.74
C HIS A 345 -4.09 13.91 14.82
N ALA A 346 -4.96 12.96 14.52
CA ALA A 346 -6.40 13.20 14.46
C ALA A 346 -7.06 13.11 15.85
N ALA A 347 -6.59 12.21 16.71
CA ALA A 347 -7.17 11.92 18.02
C ALA A 347 -6.07 11.80 19.11
N GLN A 348 -6.47 11.99 20.37
CA GLN A 348 -5.60 11.88 21.54
C GLN A 348 -5.65 10.49 22.17
N HIS A 349 -4.54 10.05 22.78
CA HIS A 349 -4.46 8.73 23.44
C HIS A 349 -5.37 8.61 24.67
N LYS A 350 -5.67 9.70 25.38
CA LYS A 350 -6.67 9.68 26.46
C LYS A 350 -8.12 9.75 25.94
N GLY A 351 -8.31 9.60 24.63
CA GLY A 351 -9.57 9.81 23.93
C GLY A 351 -9.84 11.29 23.61
N GLY A 352 -10.65 11.53 22.58
CA GLY A 352 -11.01 12.88 22.13
C GLY A 352 -10.24 13.34 20.90
N LEU A 353 -10.72 14.42 20.29
CA LEU A 353 -10.20 14.93 19.01
C LEU A 353 -9.17 16.04 19.24
N VAL A 354 -8.06 15.99 18.51
CA VAL A 354 -7.04 17.07 18.54
C VAL A 354 -7.64 18.33 17.93
N LYS A 355 -7.63 19.44 18.69
CA LYS A 355 -8.27 20.71 18.30
C LYS A 355 -7.62 21.38 17.10
N TYR A 356 -6.29 21.31 17.00
CA TYR A 356 -5.48 21.94 15.96
C TYR A 356 -5.02 20.94 14.87
N TRP A 357 -5.74 19.82 14.71
CA TRP A 357 -5.48 18.89 13.62
C TRP A 357 -5.69 19.56 12.26
N ASN A 358 -4.68 19.52 11.40
CA ASN A 358 -4.65 20.27 10.14
C ASN A 358 -5.34 19.57 8.95
N GLY A 359 -6.04 18.45 9.19
CA GLY A 359 -6.64 17.64 8.11
C GLY A 359 -5.61 16.82 7.31
N ALA A 360 -4.44 16.53 7.90
CA ALA A 360 -3.51 15.57 7.34
C ALA A 360 -4.05 14.14 7.46
N ASN A 361 -3.92 13.38 6.37
CA ASN A 361 -4.15 11.94 6.36
C ASN A 361 -2.81 11.18 6.37
N PRO A 362 -2.82 9.85 6.61
CA PRO A 362 -1.60 9.05 6.70
C PRO A 362 -0.66 9.11 5.48
N GLN A 363 -1.15 9.41 4.26
CA GLN A 363 -0.26 9.62 3.11
C GLN A 363 0.50 10.94 3.15
N ASP A 364 -0.04 11.98 3.79
CA ASP A 364 0.66 13.25 3.97
C ASP A 364 1.69 13.16 5.08
N THR A 365 1.34 12.55 6.23
CA THR A 365 2.30 12.28 7.30
C THR A 365 3.44 11.36 6.83
N GLN A 366 3.14 10.31 6.06
CA GLN A 366 4.17 9.46 5.46
C GLN A 366 5.06 10.23 4.47
N ARG A 367 4.51 11.24 3.76
CA ARG A 367 5.30 12.12 2.87
C ARG A 367 6.21 13.05 3.66
N TYR A 368 5.72 13.59 4.79
CA TYR A 368 6.51 14.38 5.74
C TYR A 368 7.70 13.59 6.30
N LEU A 369 7.47 12.38 6.83
CA LEU A 369 8.53 11.51 7.35
C LEU A 369 9.52 11.06 6.25
N CYS A 370 9.04 10.78 5.04
CA CYS A 370 9.91 10.60 3.87
C CYS A 370 10.77 11.84 3.56
N GLY A 371 10.24 13.04 3.78
CA GLY A 371 10.95 14.32 3.60
C GLY A 371 12.07 14.51 4.63
N ILE A 372 11.80 14.25 5.92
CA ILE A 372 12.82 14.20 6.98
C ILE A 372 13.93 13.24 6.57
N TRP A 373 13.59 11.99 6.26
CA TRP A 373 14.57 10.97 5.89
C TRP A 373 15.37 11.29 4.62
N ALA A 374 14.77 11.98 3.64
CA ALA A 374 15.48 12.47 2.46
C ALA A 374 16.52 13.54 2.84
N LYS A 375 16.17 14.49 3.71
CA LYS A 375 17.10 15.51 4.24
C LYS A 375 18.23 14.86 5.04
N SER A 376 17.90 13.99 6.00
CA SER A 376 18.89 13.31 6.86
C SER A 376 19.88 12.48 6.05
N ARG A 377 19.40 11.62 5.14
CA ARG A 377 20.31 10.85 4.26
C ARG A 377 21.18 11.73 3.37
N ALA A 378 20.66 12.84 2.85
CA ALA A 378 21.44 13.75 2.02
C ALA A 378 22.53 14.46 2.82
N ALA A 379 22.27 14.80 4.09
CA ALA A 379 23.29 15.35 4.99
C ALA A 379 24.35 14.31 5.39
N ILE A 380 23.92 13.11 5.80
CA ILE A 380 24.81 11.99 6.15
C ILE A 380 25.75 11.65 4.98
N ALA A 381 25.22 11.54 3.76
CA ALA A 381 26.01 11.25 2.56
C ALA A 381 27.00 12.38 2.20
N ARG A 382 26.63 13.66 2.39
CA ARG A 382 27.57 14.79 2.18
C ARG A 382 28.70 14.82 3.20
N ALA A 383 28.48 14.27 4.39
CA ALA A 383 29.50 14.10 5.42
C ALA A 383 30.37 12.84 5.22
N GLY A 384 30.22 12.09 4.12
CA GLY A 384 30.98 10.87 3.84
C GLY A 384 30.59 9.65 4.70
N MET A 385 29.58 9.79 5.56
CA MET A 385 29.15 8.74 6.49
C MET A 385 28.23 7.73 5.80
N ASN A 386 28.38 6.45 6.17
CA ASN A 386 27.61 5.34 5.62
C ASN A 386 26.78 4.63 6.70
N ILE A 387 25.55 4.25 6.33
CA ILE A 387 24.59 3.56 7.20
C ILE A 387 23.87 2.43 6.45
N PHE A 388 23.52 1.37 7.17
CA PHE A 388 22.67 0.28 6.69
C PHE A 388 21.72 -0.18 7.80
N GLY A 389 20.68 -0.95 7.46
CA GLY A 389 19.68 -1.37 8.44
C GLY A 389 18.27 -1.49 7.87
N PHE A 390 17.26 -1.24 8.71
CA PHE A 390 15.85 -1.34 8.34
C PHE A 390 15.02 -0.18 8.89
N ARG A 391 13.93 0.12 8.18
CA ARG A 391 12.83 0.97 8.63
C ARG A 391 11.50 0.22 8.54
N VAL A 392 10.74 0.28 9.63
CA VAL A 392 9.32 -0.09 9.72
C VAL A 392 8.49 1.19 9.78
N VAL A 393 7.28 1.16 9.21
CA VAL A 393 6.24 2.17 9.45
C VAL A 393 5.08 1.46 10.11
N GLU A 394 4.71 1.92 11.29
CA GLU A 394 3.60 1.43 12.10
C GLU A 394 2.56 2.55 12.25
N PRO A 395 1.26 2.28 12.18
CA PRO A 395 0.26 3.27 12.56
C PRO A 395 0.19 3.43 14.07
N HIS A 396 0.19 4.67 14.55
CA HIS A 396 -0.34 5.02 15.86
C HIS A 396 -1.87 4.90 15.86
N HIS A 397 -2.51 4.83 17.03
CA HIS A 397 -3.93 4.48 17.23
C HIS A 397 -4.97 5.21 16.36
N ASP A 398 -4.64 6.37 15.80
CA ASP A 398 -5.47 7.29 15.01
C ASP A 398 -5.18 7.17 13.50
N GLY A 399 -4.36 6.18 13.12
CA GLY A 399 -3.89 5.94 11.76
C GLY A 399 -2.63 6.72 11.39
N THR A 400 -2.11 7.58 12.27
CA THR A 400 -0.95 8.44 11.99
C THR A 400 0.34 7.60 11.95
N PRO A 401 1.09 7.56 10.83
CA PRO A 401 2.28 6.72 10.72
C PRO A 401 3.44 7.23 11.59
N HIS A 402 4.09 6.32 12.32
CA HIS A 402 5.38 6.50 12.98
C HIS A 402 6.45 5.67 12.26
N TRP A 403 7.72 6.09 12.33
CA TRP A 403 8.84 5.34 11.79
C TRP A 403 9.70 4.75 12.92
N HIS A 404 9.94 3.45 12.84
CA HIS A 404 10.87 2.75 13.72
C HIS A 404 12.03 2.22 12.88
N MET A 405 13.27 2.47 13.31
CA MET A 405 14.46 2.23 12.51
C MET A 405 15.53 1.54 13.35
N VAL A 406 16.12 0.47 12.83
CA VAL A 406 17.40 -0.05 13.34
C VAL A 406 18.44 0.28 12.30
N LEU A 407 19.45 1.07 12.67
CA LEU A 407 20.57 1.43 11.81
C LEU A 407 21.88 0.95 12.43
N PHE A 408 22.81 0.57 11.55
CA PHE A 408 24.18 0.21 11.87
C PHE A 408 25.14 1.19 11.19
N MET A 409 26.15 1.62 11.95
CA MET A 409 27.15 2.61 11.54
C MET A 409 28.48 2.37 12.27
N LEU A 410 29.57 2.98 11.79
CA LEU A 410 30.84 2.96 12.51
C LEU A 410 30.72 3.76 13.83
N PRO A 411 31.40 3.35 14.92
CA PRO A 411 31.31 4.00 16.24
C PRO A 411 31.56 5.51 16.19
N GLU A 412 32.58 5.95 15.45
CA GLU A 412 32.99 7.35 15.30
C GLU A 412 31.92 8.24 14.63
N HIS A 413 30.99 7.64 13.87
CA HIS A 413 29.91 8.37 13.19
C HIS A 413 28.60 8.41 14.00
N GLN A 414 28.49 7.62 15.08
CA GLN A 414 27.24 7.41 15.84
C GLN A 414 26.58 8.72 16.27
N GLN A 415 27.32 9.58 16.95
CA GLN A 415 26.82 10.85 17.48
C GLN A 415 26.37 11.79 16.35
N GLN A 416 27.22 12.00 15.34
CA GLN A 416 26.93 12.92 14.23
C GLN A 416 25.73 12.45 13.37
N ILE A 417 25.53 11.14 13.22
CA ILE A 417 24.34 10.55 12.58
C ILE A 417 23.09 10.84 13.42
N ARG A 418 23.13 10.55 14.72
CA ARG A 418 22.02 10.79 15.65
C ARG A 418 21.58 12.25 15.63
N GLU A 419 22.51 13.18 15.86
CA GLU A 419 22.27 14.63 15.84
C GLU A 419 21.72 15.10 14.47
N THR A 420 22.20 14.52 13.37
CA THR A 420 21.71 14.84 12.03
C THR A 420 20.26 14.39 11.82
N ILE A 421 19.86 13.23 12.35
CA ILE A 421 18.48 12.74 12.26
C ILE A 421 17.58 13.56 13.19
N GLU A 422 17.98 13.76 14.44
CA GLU A 422 17.28 14.55 15.45
C GLU A 422 16.96 15.97 14.95
N ARG A 423 17.99 16.67 14.46
CA ARG A 423 17.84 18.04 13.91
C ARG A 423 16.76 18.16 12.85
N TYR A 424 16.58 17.15 11.99
CA TYR A 424 15.54 17.19 10.95
C TYR A 424 14.17 16.70 11.46
N ALA A 425 14.12 15.77 12.43
CA ALA A 425 12.88 15.33 13.07
C ALA A 425 12.24 16.43 13.94
N CYS A 426 13.09 17.20 14.63
CA CYS A 426 12.73 18.31 15.49
C CYS A 426 12.73 19.68 14.77
N GLN A 427 12.81 19.72 13.42
CA GLN A 427 12.86 20.98 12.67
C GLN A 427 11.50 21.72 12.64
N GLU A 428 10.39 20.99 12.64
CA GLU A 428 9.04 21.54 12.45
C GLU A 428 8.25 21.52 13.76
N GLU A 429 7.52 22.60 14.08
CA GLU A 429 6.87 22.84 15.37
C GLU A 429 7.83 22.72 16.56
N GLN A 430 8.94 23.48 16.55
CA GLN A 430 9.87 23.54 17.69
C GLN A 430 9.20 24.04 18.96
N ASP A 431 8.17 24.87 18.84
CA ASP A 431 7.41 25.38 19.97
C ASP A 431 6.66 24.27 20.73
N GLU A 432 6.32 23.14 20.09
CA GLU A 432 5.78 21.93 20.76
C GLU A 432 6.83 21.24 21.66
N LEU A 433 8.13 21.50 21.48
CA LEU A 433 9.23 20.70 22.02
C LEU A 433 9.90 21.33 23.27
N GLN A 434 9.12 22.01 24.12
CA GLN A 434 9.67 22.67 25.32
C GLN A 434 10.15 21.71 26.41
N SER A 435 9.48 20.56 26.56
CA SER A 435 9.81 19.56 27.57
C SER A 435 10.64 18.40 26.99
N ASN A 436 11.36 17.68 27.84
CA ASN A 436 12.12 16.50 27.41
C ASN A 436 11.19 15.38 26.93
N GLU A 437 10.03 15.22 27.56
CA GLU A 437 9.01 14.24 27.14
C GLU A 437 8.49 14.55 25.73
N ALA A 438 8.29 15.83 25.40
CA ALA A 438 7.87 16.24 24.06
C ALA A 438 8.97 16.00 23.01
N LYS A 439 10.24 16.26 23.35
CA LYS A 439 11.39 15.94 22.50
C LYS A 439 11.51 14.44 22.25
N THR A 440 11.48 13.61 23.31
CA THR A 440 11.52 12.14 23.20
C THR A 440 10.31 11.58 22.47
N ALA A 441 9.11 12.17 22.63
CA ALA A 441 7.93 11.79 21.85
C ALA A 441 8.09 12.09 20.35
N ARG A 442 8.85 13.13 19.98
CA ARG A 442 9.17 13.45 18.57
C ARG A 442 10.27 12.55 18.01
N PHE A 443 11.34 12.36 18.78
CA PHE A 443 12.52 11.60 18.44
C PHE A 443 13.06 10.86 19.68
N ASP A 444 12.91 9.53 19.71
CA ASP A 444 13.55 8.65 20.71
C ASP A 444 14.69 7.89 20.03
N TYR A 445 15.79 7.66 20.77
CA TYR A 445 16.89 6.82 20.32
C TYR A 445 17.35 5.89 21.45
N ARG A 446 17.78 4.68 21.09
CA ARG A 446 18.32 3.70 22.03
C ARG A 446 19.53 3.03 21.42
N VAL A 447 20.68 3.14 22.11
CA VAL A 447 21.86 2.34 21.79
C VAL A 447 21.53 0.87 22.04
N ILE A 448 21.83 0.01 21.07
CA ILE A 448 21.56 -1.43 21.18
C ILE A 448 22.71 -2.06 21.95
N ASP A 449 22.42 -2.56 23.15
CA ASP A 449 23.36 -3.28 24.02
C ASP A 449 23.27 -4.79 23.73
N PRO A 450 24.30 -5.43 23.14
CA PRO A 450 24.28 -6.86 22.82
C PRO A 450 24.05 -7.77 24.03
N LYS A 451 24.29 -7.29 25.26
CA LYS A 451 24.05 -8.05 26.50
C LYS A 451 22.58 -8.02 26.94
N LYS A 452 21.79 -7.05 26.48
CA LYS A 452 20.37 -6.88 26.83
C LYS A 452 19.43 -7.38 25.73
N GLY A 453 19.89 -7.43 24.49
CA GLY A 453 19.14 -8.00 23.38
C GLY A 453 19.81 -7.77 22.03
N SER A 454 19.54 -8.66 21.08
CA SER A 454 19.98 -8.53 19.70
C SER A 454 19.31 -7.33 19.02
N ALA A 455 20.01 -6.69 18.07
CA ALA A 455 19.42 -5.66 17.21
C ALA A 455 18.22 -6.20 16.42
N THR A 456 18.27 -7.49 16.08
CA THR A 456 17.14 -8.24 15.53
C THR A 456 15.94 -8.26 16.47
N GLY A 457 16.14 -8.46 17.78
CA GLY A 457 15.08 -8.46 18.80
C GLY A 457 14.34 -7.14 18.92
N TYR A 458 15.05 -6.00 18.91
CA TYR A 458 14.43 -4.66 18.98
C TYR A 458 13.40 -4.43 17.87
N ILE A 459 13.63 -4.92 16.65
CA ILE A 459 12.70 -4.76 15.53
C ILE A 459 11.72 -5.92 15.37
N ALA A 460 11.99 -7.10 15.95
CA ALA A 460 11.18 -8.30 15.80
C ALA A 460 9.73 -8.09 16.23
N LYS A 461 9.52 -7.40 17.37
CA LYS A 461 8.18 -7.00 17.86
C LYS A 461 7.39 -6.24 16.80
N TYR A 462 8.02 -5.24 16.19
CA TYR A 462 7.41 -4.43 15.12
C TYR A 462 7.12 -5.26 13.86
N ILE A 463 8.00 -6.21 13.50
CA ILE A 463 7.78 -7.12 12.37
C ILE A 463 6.54 -8.00 12.61
N SER A 464 6.43 -8.67 13.77
CA SER A 464 5.28 -9.52 14.11
C SER A 464 3.98 -8.70 14.17
N LYS A 465 3.95 -7.58 14.92
CA LYS A 465 2.80 -6.66 15.01
C LYS A 465 2.27 -6.21 13.64
N ASN A 466 3.15 -6.01 12.67
CA ASN A 466 2.82 -5.44 11.36
C ASN A 466 2.55 -6.47 10.25
N ILE A 467 2.60 -7.78 10.54
CA ILE A 467 2.46 -8.85 9.52
C ILE A 467 1.39 -9.88 9.88
N ASP A 468 1.51 -10.54 11.03
CA ASP A 468 0.70 -11.71 11.39
C ASP A 468 0.32 -11.82 12.88
N GLY A 469 0.97 -11.07 13.77
CA GLY A 469 0.81 -11.24 15.22
C GLY A 469 1.43 -12.55 15.75
N TYR A 470 2.35 -13.17 15.00
CA TYR A 470 2.93 -14.45 15.36
C TYR A 470 3.72 -14.40 16.68
N ALA A 471 3.56 -15.46 17.48
CA ALA A 471 4.11 -15.60 18.85
C ALA A 471 3.62 -14.53 19.84
N LEU A 472 2.50 -13.87 19.52
CA LEU A 472 1.86 -12.84 20.34
C LEU A 472 0.36 -13.13 20.53
N GLU A 473 -0.06 -14.39 20.40
CA GLU A 473 -1.48 -14.78 20.35
C GLU A 473 -2.21 -14.59 21.70
N GLU A 474 -1.47 -14.74 22.81
CA GLU A 474 -1.97 -14.49 24.18
C GLU A 474 -1.66 -13.07 24.68
N GLU A 475 -0.80 -12.32 23.97
CA GLU A 475 -0.44 -10.95 24.34
C GLU A 475 -1.49 -9.94 23.86
N LYS A 476 -1.82 -8.99 24.74
CA LYS A 476 -2.66 -7.83 24.43
C LYS A 476 -1.78 -6.61 24.22
N ASP A 477 -2.19 -5.77 23.28
CA ASP A 477 -1.48 -4.52 23.01
C ASP A 477 -1.72 -3.49 24.13
N TYR A 478 -0.65 -2.87 24.65
CA TYR A 478 -0.73 -1.88 25.73
C TYR A 478 -1.45 -0.57 25.32
N GLU A 479 -1.43 -0.19 24.04
CA GLU A 479 -2.06 1.04 23.56
C GLU A 479 -3.57 0.86 23.31
N THR A 480 -4.06 -0.36 23.12
CA THR A 480 -5.46 -0.60 22.67
C THR A 480 -6.24 -1.66 23.47
N GLY A 481 -5.55 -2.61 24.11
CA GLY A 481 -6.16 -3.74 24.82
C GLY A 481 -6.70 -4.86 23.92
N GLU A 482 -6.59 -4.74 22.59
CA GLU A 482 -7.01 -5.78 21.63
C GLU A 482 -5.95 -6.90 21.48
N SER A 483 -6.36 -8.02 20.87
CA SER A 483 -5.45 -9.14 20.56
C SER A 483 -4.44 -8.72 19.49
N LEU A 484 -3.18 -9.11 19.63
CA LEU A 484 -2.15 -8.70 18.66
C LEU A 484 -2.34 -9.34 17.26
N CYS A 485 -3.09 -10.44 17.17
CA CYS A 485 -3.50 -11.05 15.89
C CYS A 485 -4.57 -10.23 15.15
N ASP A 486 -5.59 -9.71 15.85
CA ASP A 486 -6.60 -8.83 15.22
C ASP A 486 -6.02 -7.47 14.86
N MET A 487 -5.14 -6.96 15.71
CA MET A 487 -4.36 -5.74 15.46
C MET A 487 -3.52 -5.85 14.18
N ALA A 488 -2.82 -6.97 13.95
CA ALA A 488 -2.06 -7.19 12.72
C ALA A 488 -2.92 -7.14 11.44
N LYS A 489 -4.21 -7.54 11.52
CA LYS A 489 -5.19 -7.38 10.43
C LYS A 489 -5.52 -5.91 10.21
N SER A 490 -5.81 -5.16 11.27
CA SER A 490 -6.07 -3.71 11.24
C SER A 490 -4.90 -2.91 10.68
N VAL A 491 -3.68 -3.18 11.14
CA VAL A 491 -2.42 -2.58 10.65
C VAL A 491 -2.19 -2.91 9.17
N THR A 492 -2.40 -4.16 8.75
CA THR A 492 -2.26 -4.54 7.33
C THR A 492 -3.35 -3.93 6.44
N ALA A 493 -4.56 -3.78 6.97
CA ALA A 493 -5.67 -3.10 6.29
C ALA A 493 -5.38 -1.59 6.13
N TRP A 494 -4.89 -0.92 7.16
CA TRP A 494 -4.39 0.46 7.12
C TRP A 494 -3.30 0.63 6.06
N ALA A 495 -2.25 -0.19 6.11
CA ALA A 495 -1.13 -0.11 5.17
C ALA A 495 -1.60 -0.32 3.71
N SER A 496 -2.56 -1.22 3.50
CA SER A 496 -3.19 -1.46 2.19
C SER A 496 -4.09 -0.30 1.74
N ARG A 497 -4.86 0.30 2.64
CA ARG A 497 -5.79 1.42 2.38
C ARG A 497 -5.00 2.67 1.96
N TRP A 498 -3.96 3.00 2.72
CA TRP A 498 -3.11 4.16 2.51
C TRP A 498 -1.94 3.90 1.56
N ARG A 499 -1.73 2.66 1.11
CA ARG A 499 -0.63 2.23 0.22
C ARG A 499 0.76 2.54 0.80
N ILE A 500 0.90 2.39 2.11
CA ILE A 500 2.12 2.66 2.85
C ILE A 500 3.01 1.41 2.84
N ARG A 501 4.24 1.56 2.34
CA ARG A 501 5.26 0.50 2.43
C ARG A 501 5.82 0.48 3.86
N GLN A 502 5.30 -0.43 4.68
CA GLN A 502 5.76 -0.67 6.06
C GLN A 502 7.28 -0.93 6.10
N PHE A 503 7.76 -1.98 5.46
CA PHE A 503 9.15 -2.45 5.57
C PHE A 503 10.07 -1.95 4.43
N GLN A 504 11.18 -1.32 4.80
CA GLN A 504 12.22 -0.86 3.87
C GLN A 504 13.62 -1.23 4.41
N GLN A 505 14.42 -1.92 3.59
CA GLN A 505 15.84 -2.12 3.85
C GLN A 505 16.62 -0.85 3.48
N ILE A 506 17.65 -0.52 4.26
CA ILE A 506 18.55 0.62 4.06
C ILE A 506 19.95 0.04 3.84
N GLY A 507 20.63 0.46 2.78
CA GLY A 507 21.89 -0.16 2.35
C GLY A 507 21.74 -1.62 1.88
N GLY A 508 22.89 -2.27 1.67
CA GLY A 508 23.03 -3.65 1.24
C GLY A 508 22.63 -3.95 -0.20
N ALA A 509 22.98 -5.16 -0.66
CA ALA A 509 22.65 -5.64 -1.99
C ALA A 509 21.14 -5.87 -2.21
N PRO A 510 20.66 -5.89 -3.47
CA PRO A 510 19.23 -5.98 -3.77
C PRO A 510 18.60 -7.32 -3.37
N VAL A 511 17.47 -7.27 -2.64
CA VAL A 511 16.63 -8.44 -2.31
C VAL A 511 16.07 -9.13 -3.57
N SER A 512 15.90 -8.38 -4.67
CA SER A 512 15.41 -8.97 -5.93
C SER A 512 16.43 -9.92 -6.55
N VAL A 513 17.73 -9.61 -6.49
CA VAL A 513 18.77 -10.51 -7.02
C VAL A 513 18.82 -11.78 -6.17
N TRP A 514 18.89 -11.67 -4.85
CA TRP A 514 18.76 -12.78 -3.89
C TRP A 514 17.60 -13.74 -4.21
N ARG A 515 16.41 -13.19 -4.50
CA ARG A 515 15.22 -13.98 -4.84
C ARG A 515 15.28 -14.70 -6.19
N GLU A 516 16.04 -14.16 -7.14
CA GLU A 516 16.22 -14.78 -8.45
C GLU A 516 17.36 -15.82 -8.41
N LEU A 517 18.41 -15.61 -7.62
CA LEU A 517 19.47 -16.60 -7.38
C LEU A 517 18.93 -17.88 -6.75
N ARG A 518 18.00 -17.78 -5.79
CA ARG A 518 17.32 -18.94 -5.15
C ARG A 518 16.37 -19.73 -6.07
N ARG A 519 16.29 -19.36 -7.36
CA ARG A 519 15.68 -20.18 -8.42
C ARG A 519 16.69 -21.09 -9.11
N LEU A 520 17.98 -20.73 -9.04
CA LEU A 520 19.10 -21.42 -9.68
C LEU A 520 19.71 -22.44 -8.72
N ARG A 521 18.95 -23.48 -8.38
CA ARG A 521 19.49 -24.60 -7.60
C ARG A 521 20.57 -25.30 -8.43
N GLU A 522 21.65 -25.72 -7.76
CA GLU A 522 22.74 -26.53 -8.32
C GLU A 522 23.52 -25.90 -9.49
N VAL A 523 23.32 -24.60 -9.80
CA VAL A 523 24.07 -23.90 -10.85
C VAL A 523 25.47 -23.51 -10.38
N ARG A 524 26.49 -24.01 -11.07
CA ARG A 524 27.90 -23.64 -10.87
C ARG A 524 28.51 -23.09 -12.16
N LEU A 525 29.19 -21.95 -12.05
CA LEU A 525 29.86 -21.26 -13.15
C LEU A 525 31.38 -21.37 -13.02
N SER A 526 32.11 -20.81 -13.99
CA SER A 526 33.58 -20.70 -13.96
C SER A 526 34.10 -19.69 -12.93
N ASP A 527 33.36 -18.62 -12.64
CA ASP A 527 33.81 -17.55 -11.72
C ASP A 527 33.46 -17.86 -10.25
N ASN A 528 34.49 -17.96 -9.41
CA ASN A 528 34.37 -18.26 -7.98
C ASN A 528 33.64 -17.17 -7.16
N LYS A 529 33.72 -15.90 -7.54
CA LYS A 529 32.97 -14.81 -6.88
C LYS A 529 31.49 -14.92 -7.15
N ILE A 530 31.11 -15.25 -8.39
CA ILE A 530 29.70 -15.47 -8.75
C ILE A 530 29.17 -16.71 -8.01
N ASN A 531 29.94 -17.80 -7.97
CA ASN A 531 29.59 -19.03 -7.24
C ASN A 531 29.39 -18.78 -5.74
N ALA A 532 30.25 -17.99 -5.09
CA ALA A 532 30.10 -17.66 -3.66
C ALA A 532 28.79 -16.90 -3.36
N VAL A 533 28.37 -15.99 -4.26
CA VAL A 533 27.11 -15.25 -4.13
C VAL A 533 25.88 -16.13 -4.41
N LEU A 534 26.00 -17.08 -5.35
CA LEU A 534 24.98 -18.11 -5.62
C LEU A 534 24.78 -19.03 -4.40
N GLN A 535 25.87 -19.62 -3.89
CA GLN A 535 25.86 -20.53 -2.75
C GLN A 535 25.27 -19.86 -1.50
N ALA A 536 25.73 -18.65 -1.17
CA ALA A 536 25.19 -17.90 -0.04
C ALA A 536 23.68 -17.59 -0.15
N ALA A 537 23.16 -17.47 -1.38
CA ALA A 537 21.73 -17.30 -1.61
C ALA A 537 20.96 -18.60 -1.39
N ASP A 538 21.45 -19.73 -1.94
CA ASP A 538 20.80 -21.04 -1.81
C ASP A 538 20.74 -21.51 -0.35
N GLU A 539 21.85 -21.40 0.39
CA GLU A 539 21.96 -21.69 1.83
C GLU A 539 21.08 -20.79 2.74
N GLY A 540 20.51 -19.71 2.20
CA GLY A 540 19.77 -18.72 3.01
C GLY A 540 20.68 -17.83 3.88
N ASN A 541 21.99 -17.81 3.62
CA ASN A 541 22.97 -17.00 4.34
C ASN A 541 23.04 -15.55 3.82
N TRP A 542 22.13 -14.70 4.32
CA TRP A 542 22.08 -13.29 3.93
C TRP A 542 23.38 -12.53 4.21
N ALA A 543 24.08 -12.83 5.31
CA ALA A 543 25.33 -12.16 5.67
C ALA A 543 26.41 -12.41 4.61
N ALA A 544 26.61 -13.67 4.21
CA ALA A 544 27.54 -14.04 3.16
C ALA A 544 27.15 -13.48 1.79
N TYR A 545 25.86 -13.45 1.45
CA TYR A 545 25.38 -12.88 0.19
C TYR A 545 25.69 -11.38 0.07
N ILE A 546 25.47 -10.60 1.14
CA ILE A 546 25.78 -9.17 1.13
C ILE A 546 27.29 -8.94 1.03
N GLN A 547 28.10 -9.69 1.78
CA GLN A 547 29.56 -9.60 1.68
C GLN A 547 30.06 -9.97 0.27
N GLY A 548 29.60 -11.08 -0.29
CA GLY A 548 29.96 -11.52 -1.65
C GLY A 548 29.51 -10.55 -2.75
N GLN A 549 28.44 -9.78 -2.53
CA GLN A 549 28.00 -8.71 -3.42
C GLN A 549 28.80 -7.40 -3.27
N GLY A 550 29.76 -7.31 -2.34
CA GLY A 550 30.60 -6.13 -2.10
C GLY A 550 30.38 -5.42 -0.75
N GLY A 551 29.61 -6.01 0.16
CA GLY A 551 29.37 -5.49 1.51
C GLY A 551 28.11 -4.62 1.65
N PRO A 552 27.80 -4.11 2.87
CA PRO A 552 26.57 -3.37 3.15
C PRO A 552 26.52 -1.97 2.53
N TRP A 553 27.65 -1.42 2.12
CA TRP A 553 27.76 -0.08 1.52
C TRP A 553 28.04 -0.09 0.01
N VAL A 554 27.99 -1.26 -0.63
CA VAL A 554 28.30 -1.41 -2.06
C VAL A 554 27.44 -0.51 -2.95
N ALA A 555 28.08 0.21 -3.87
CA ALA A 555 27.36 0.98 -4.88
C ALA A 555 26.81 0.05 -5.98
N ARG A 556 25.66 0.40 -6.57
CA ARG A 556 24.98 -0.45 -7.57
C ARG A 556 25.85 -0.82 -8.77
N ARG A 557 26.81 0.04 -9.14
CA ARG A 557 27.76 -0.15 -10.25
C ARG A 557 28.90 -1.13 -9.92
N ASP A 558 29.04 -1.52 -8.66
CA ASP A 558 30.11 -2.38 -8.14
C ASP A 558 29.57 -3.75 -7.66
N LEU A 559 28.25 -3.97 -7.77
CA LEU A 559 27.60 -5.27 -7.50
C LEU A 559 28.13 -6.36 -8.45
N VAL A 560 28.46 -7.52 -7.86
CA VAL A 560 28.93 -8.74 -8.55
C VAL A 560 27.82 -9.36 -9.40
N ILE A 561 26.58 -9.45 -8.89
CA ILE A 561 25.44 -9.97 -9.65
C ILE A 561 24.30 -8.95 -9.68
N ARG A 562 23.74 -8.77 -10.88
CA ARG A 562 22.64 -7.84 -11.21
C ARG A 562 21.50 -8.57 -11.87
N LEU A 563 20.34 -7.93 -11.94
CA LEU A 563 19.20 -8.45 -12.70
C LEU A 563 19.44 -8.27 -14.20
N SER A 564 19.11 -9.30 -14.97
CA SER A 564 18.98 -9.22 -16.43
C SER A 564 17.50 -9.06 -16.79
N TYR A 565 17.19 -8.12 -17.67
CA TYR A 565 15.84 -7.81 -18.13
C TYR A 565 15.68 -8.14 -19.61
N LYS A 566 14.51 -8.69 -19.95
CA LYS A 566 14.01 -8.81 -21.32
C LYS A 566 13.09 -7.64 -21.61
N HIS A 567 13.49 -6.81 -22.56
CA HIS A 567 12.64 -5.78 -23.15
C HIS A 567 11.56 -6.44 -24.02
N ILE A 568 10.29 -6.08 -23.82
CA ILE A 568 9.16 -6.55 -24.60
C ILE A 568 8.47 -5.33 -25.23
N PRO A 569 8.75 -5.04 -26.51
CA PRO A 569 8.08 -3.96 -27.24
C PRO A 569 6.57 -4.13 -27.22
N PHE A 570 5.82 -3.04 -26.96
CA PHE A 570 4.36 -3.03 -26.89
C PHE A 570 3.75 -4.10 -25.94
N GLY A 571 4.50 -4.56 -24.93
CA GLY A 571 4.12 -5.66 -24.05
C GLY A 571 2.95 -5.36 -23.09
N SER A 572 2.53 -4.09 -22.97
CA SER A 572 1.38 -3.67 -22.15
C SER A 572 0.06 -3.73 -22.93
N PRO A 573 -1.08 -3.97 -22.25
CA PRO A 573 -2.42 -3.87 -22.87
C PRO A 573 -2.77 -2.50 -23.48
N TYR A 574 -1.91 -1.50 -23.31
CA TYR A 574 -2.05 -0.14 -23.81
C TYR A 574 -0.92 0.25 -24.79
N GLY A 575 -0.08 -0.69 -25.24
CA GLY A 575 1.00 -0.42 -26.19
C GLY A 575 2.29 0.12 -25.58
N GLU A 576 2.46 0.06 -24.25
CA GLU A 576 3.72 0.45 -23.61
C GLU A 576 4.73 -0.71 -23.68
N ASP A 577 6.00 -0.37 -23.84
CA ASP A 577 7.09 -1.34 -23.67
C ASP A 577 7.19 -1.80 -22.21
N ILE A 578 7.56 -3.08 -22.00
CA ILE A 578 7.72 -3.66 -20.67
C ILE A 578 9.06 -4.37 -20.54
N ASP A 579 9.86 -3.94 -19.55
CA ASP A 579 10.98 -4.71 -19.04
C ASP A 579 10.51 -5.76 -18.04
N THR A 580 10.79 -7.02 -18.36
CA THR A 580 10.53 -8.17 -17.48
C THR A 580 11.84 -8.79 -17.01
N ILE A 581 11.93 -9.22 -15.75
CA ILE A 581 13.13 -9.95 -15.29
C ILE A 581 13.16 -11.29 -16.04
N GLN A 582 14.28 -11.59 -16.70
CA GLN A 582 14.54 -12.88 -17.35
C GLN A 582 15.58 -13.73 -16.62
N GLY A 583 16.42 -13.09 -15.80
CA GLY A 583 17.59 -13.74 -15.25
C GLY A 583 18.45 -12.85 -14.38
N VAL A 584 19.69 -13.29 -14.19
CA VAL A 584 20.78 -12.51 -13.60
C VAL A 584 21.97 -12.44 -14.57
N THR A 585 22.79 -11.41 -14.41
CA THR A 585 24.05 -11.23 -15.15
C THR A 585 25.11 -10.64 -14.22
N SER A 586 26.38 -10.77 -14.60
CA SER A 586 27.54 -10.31 -13.83
C SER A 586 28.46 -9.47 -14.73
N PRO A 587 29.06 -8.38 -14.23
CA PRO A 587 30.09 -7.64 -14.97
C PRO A 587 31.34 -8.47 -15.28
N PHE A 588 31.53 -9.59 -14.59
CA PHE A 588 32.64 -10.53 -14.78
C PHE A 588 32.33 -11.63 -15.82
N MET A 589 31.08 -11.74 -16.27
CA MET A 589 30.71 -12.56 -17.44
C MET A 589 30.94 -11.77 -18.73
N SER A 590 30.97 -12.45 -19.88
CA SER A 590 31.01 -11.74 -21.16
C SER A 590 29.74 -10.89 -21.33
N ARG A 591 29.85 -9.71 -21.93
CA ARG A 591 28.76 -8.71 -22.00
C ARG A 591 27.46 -9.19 -22.67
N ALA A 592 27.49 -10.32 -23.37
CA ALA A 592 26.34 -10.91 -24.05
C ALA A 592 25.65 -12.03 -23.24
N GLU A 593 26.21 -12.46 -22.11
CA GLU A 593 25.74 -13.64 -21.37
C GLU A 593 24.91 -13.29 -20.12
N PHE A 594 23.83 -14.04 -19.93
CA PHE A 594 23.01 -14.00 -18.73
C PHE A 594 22.58 -15.41 -18.35
N ILE A 595 22.27 -15.60 -17.07
CA ILE A 595 21.77 -16.86 -16.52
C ILE A 595 20.24 -16.74 -16.44
N CYS A 596 19.52 -17.56 -17.19
CA CYS A 596 18.06 -17.56 -17.19
C CYS A 596 17.53 -18.12 -15.85
N THR A 597 16.71 -17.35 -15.14
CA THR A 597 16.11 -17.76 -13.84
C THR A 597 14.64 -18.17 -13.99
N ARG A 598 14.07 -18.03 -15.19
CA ARG A 598 12.64 -18.10 -15.50
C ARG A 598 12.44 -18.93 -16.76
N ILE A 599 12.54 -20.23 -16.57
CA ILE A 599 12.49 -21.23 -17.64
C ILE A 599 11.07 -21.31 -18.24
N HIS A 600 10.04 -21.36 -17.38
CA HIS A 600 8.64 -21.56 -17.80
C HIS A 600 7.77 -20.30 -17.72
N GLN A 601 6.81 -20.18 -18.65
CA GLN A 601 5.78 -19.15 -18.69
C GLN A 601 4.43 -19.66 -18.16
N TRP A 602 4.25 -19.53 -16.85
CA TRP A 602 2.99 -19.88 -16.18
C TRP A 602 1.83 -18.93 -16.53
N THR A 603 0.68 -19.49 -16.84
CA THR A 603 -0.58 -18.77 -17.11
C THR A 603 -1.68 -19.23 -16.16
N ILE A 604 -2.58 -18.32 -15.75
CA ILE A 604 -3.67 -18.65 -14.82
C ILE A 604 -4.84 -19.27 -15.62
N VAL A 605 -5.16 -20.53 -15.35
CA VAL A 605 -6.28 -21.28 -15.96
C VAL A 605 -7.32 -21.67 -14.90
N PRO A 606 -8.61 -21.79 -15.23
CA PRO A 606 -9.58 -22.40 -14.33
C PRO A 606 -9.19 -23.86 -14.04
N LYS A 607 -9.52 -24.35 -12.83
CA LYS A 607 -9.43 -25.80 -12.55
C LYS A 607 -10.33 -26.58 -13.50
N SER A 608 -9.88 -27.77 -13.89
CA SER A 608 -10.69 -28.69 -14.71
C SER A 608 -11.89 -29.23 -13.92
N ASP A 609 -13.05 -29.26 -14.56
CA ASP A 609 -14.36 -29.62 -13.98
C ASP A 609 -14.48 -31.12 -13.66
N THR A 610 -13.77 -31.61 -12.63
CA THR A 610 -14.10 -32.88 -11.94
C THR A 610 -14.88 -32.66 -10.64
N ASP A 611 -15.00 -31.42 -10.16
CA ASP A 611 -15.92 -31.03 -9.09
C ASP A 611 -16.89 -29.93 -9.56
N LYS A 612 -18.15 -30.03 -9.12
CA LYS A 612 -19.32 -29.45 -9.80
C LYS A 612 -19.41 -27.92 -9.68
N LEU A 613 -19.80 -27.26 -10.78
CA LEU A 613 -19.91 -25.81 -10.91
C LEU A 613 -21.09 -25.19 -10.13
N GLU A 614 -20.83 -24.02 -9.53
CA GLU A 614 -21.65 -22.84 -9.84
C GLU A 614 -20.89 -21.93 -10.82
N ARG A 615 -21.50 -21.66 -11.99
CA ARG A 615 -20.80 -21.08 -13.15
C ARG A 615 -20.73 -19.54 -13.08
N ILE A 616 -19.85 -18.99 -12.23
CA ILE A 616 -19.59 -17.54 -12.20
C ILE A 616 -18.80 -17.13 -13.46
N VAL A 617 -19.47 -16.46 -14.40
CA VAL A 617 -18.88 -15.99 -15.66
C VAL A 617 -17.92 -14.81 -15.42
N TYR A 618 -16.62 -15.08 -15.46
CA TYR A 618 -15.58 -14.05 -15.56
C TYR A 618 -15.20 -13.81 -17.03
N LYS A 619 -15.37 -12.57 -17.53
CA LYS A 619 -14.85 -12.17 -18.85
C LYS A 619 -13.34 -12.41 -18.92
N LYS A 620 -12.92 -13.14 -19.97
CA LYS A 620 -11.54 -13.56 -20.29
C LYS A 620 -10.50 -12.48 -19.94
N ILE A 621 -9.67 -12.76 -18.95
CA ILE A 621 -8.57 -11.89 -18.54
C ILE A 621 -7.46 -12.02 -19.61
N LYS A 622 -7.26 -10.98 -20.44
CA LYS A 622 -6.09 -10.91 -21.34
C LYS A 622 -4.79 -11.01 -20.53
N LYS A 623 -3.74 -11.58 -21.15
CA LYS A 623 -2.40 -11.82 -20.56
C LYS A 623 -2.01 -10.69 -19.58
N ASN A 624 -1.88 -11.01 -18.30
CA ASN A 624 -1.44 -10.06 -17.28
C ASN A 624 0.09 -10.07 -17.19
N SER A 625 0.72 -9.02 -17.70
CA SER A 625 2.11 -8.70 -17.34
C SER A 625 2.17 -8.36 -15.83
N SER A 626 3.22 -8.81 -15.14
CA SER A 626 3.41 -8.51 -13.71
C SER A 626 3.56 -7.01 -13.46
N TRP A 627 3.01 -6.52 -12.34
CA TRP A 627 3.04 -5.09 -11.99
C TRP A 627 4.46 -4.56 -11.80
N SER A 628 4.75 -3.45 -12.50
CA SER A 628 5.88 -2.51 -12.36
C SER A 628 7.11 -2.98 -11.58
N SER A 629 8.21 -3.19 -12.29
CA SER A 629 9.55 -3.02 -11.71
C SER A 629 9.69 -1.61 -11.12
N VAL A 630 10.41 -1.51 -10.00
CA VAL A 630 10.51 -0.29 -9.19
C VAL A 630 11.23 0.81 -9.97
N ASN A 631 10.59 1.96 -10.19
CA ASN A 631 11.31 3.16 -10.62
C ASN A 631 11.55 4.11 -9.44
N ASN A 632 12.80 4.21 -9.01
CA ASN A 632 13.31 5.14 -8.00
C ASN A 632 14.83 5.31 -8.22
N CYS A 633 15.14 5.96 -9.34
CA CYS A 633 16.48 6.42 -9.70
C CYS A 633 16.39 7.91 -10.08
N THR A 634 17.42 8.67 -9.74
CA THR A 634 17.70 9.96 -10.37
C THR A 634 18.65 9.66 -11.50
N ASP A 635 18.28 9.97 -12.74
CA ASP A 635 19.10 9.60 -13.90
C ASP A 635 20.40 10.41 -13.95
N GLY A 636 21.53 9.70 -13.86
CA GLY A 636 22.83 10.20 -14.27
C GLY A 636 23.03 9.89 -15.75
N LEU A 637 23.30 10.92 -16.54
CA LEU A 637 23.54 10.81 -17.98
C LEU A 637 24.82 10.02 -18.26
N VAL A 638 24.69 8.89 -18.96
CA VAL A 638 25.73 8.39 -19.87
C VAL A 638 25.00 7.91 -21.11
N ASP A 639 25.28 8.55 -22.25
CA ASP A 639 24.72 8.14 -23.53
C ASP A 639 25.45 6.87 -24.01
N GLY A 640 24.69 5.89 -24.48
CA GLY A 640 25.21 4.55 -24.77
C GLY A 640 24.40 3.91 -25.87
N GLN A 641 24.96 3.87 -27.07
CA GLN A 641 24.33 3.28 -28.25
C GLN A 641 23.99 1.80 -28.00
N ILE A 642 22.72 1.44 -28.15
CA ILE A 642 22.25 0.07 -27.97
C ILE A 642 22.44 -0.70 -29.27
N GLU A 643 23.50 -1.49 -29.34
CA GLU A 643 23.66 -2.50 -30.39
C GLU A 643 22.62 -3.62 -30.25
N ARG A 644 22.25 -4.23 -31.39
CA ARG A 644 21.21 -5.26 -31.45
C ARG A 644 21.76 -6.56 -30.85
N HIS A 645 21.29 -6.94 -29.66
CA HIS A 645 21.71 -8.17 -29.00
C HIS A 645 21.31 -9.43 -29.79
N LEU A 646 22.30 -10.28 -30.12
CA LEU A 646 22.04 -11.69 -30.44
C LEU A 646 21.69 -12.46 -29.16
N ASP A 647 20.67 -13.32 -29.21
CA ASP A 647 20.15 -14.09 -28.09
C ASP A 647 21.07 -15.28 -27.74
N ARG A 648 22.16 -15.02 -27.02
CA ARG A 648 23.09 -16.05 -26.49
C ARG A 648 22.71 -16.44 -25.07
N ARG A 649 21.87 -17.48 -24.95
CA ARG A 649 21.45 -18.06 -23.66
C ARG A 649 22.42 -19.16 -23.23
N ILE A 650 22.89 -19.11 -21.98
CA ILE A 650 23.54 -20.26 -21.35
C ILE A 650 22.42 -21.20 -20.85
N PHE A 651 22.16 -22.27 -21.60
CA PHE A 651 21.37 -23.40 -21.12
C PHE A 651 22.26 -24.33 -20.32
N VAL A 652 21.95 -24.52 -19.03
CA VAL A 652 22.61 -25.52 -18.19
C VAL A 652 21.82 -26.83 -18.29
N ALA A 653 22.38 -27.80 -19.00
CA ALA A 653 21.99 -29.22 -19.02
C ALA A 653 23.29 -30.04 -18.85
N GLN A 654 23.37 -31.21 -18.21
CA GLN A 654 22.39 -32.25 -17.85
C GLN A 654 22.59 -32.65 -16.36
N LYS A 655 21.56 -32.91 -15.52
CA LYS A 655 20.59 -34.03 -15.46
C LYS A 655 21.13 -35.31 -14.79
N ASN A 656 20.65 -35.60 -13.57
CA ASN A 656 20.28 -36.96 -13.15
C ASN A 656 19.32 -36.91 -11.94
N ILE A 657 18.02 -37.07 -12.19
CA ILE A 657 17.00 -37.15 -11.14
C ILE A 657 16.88 -38.62 -10.72
N ASN A 658 17.53 -38.99 -9.61
CA ASN A 658 17.11 -40.15 -8.84
C ASN A 658 16.04 -39.69 -7.85
N LEU A 659 14.78 -40.06 -8.12
CA LEU A 659 13.68 -39.89 -7.19
C LEU A 659 13.90 -40.77 -5.95
N VAL A 660 14.43 -40.16 -4.87
CA VAL A 660 14.44 -40.77 -3.54
C VAL A 660 13.44 -40.03 -2.67
N ASN A 661 12.43 -40.75 -2.19
CA ASN A 661 11.42 -40.23 -1.27
C ASN A 661 12.07 -39.69 0.01
N VAL A 662 12.07 -38.37 0.18
CA VAL A 662 12.39 -37.75 1.48
C VAL A 662 11.13 -37.77 2.33
N SER A 663 11.00 -38.84 3.11
CA SER A 663 10.04 -38.95 4.20
C SER A 663 10.20 -37.78 5.18
N ALA A 664 9.09 -37.28 5.71
CA ALA A 664 9.11 -36.31 6.80
C ALA A 664 9.90 -36.87 8.00
N LYS A 665 10.90 -36.12 8.48
CA LYS A 665 11.51 -36.35 9.79
C LYS A 665 11.24 -35.20 10.73
N THR A 666 10.41 -35.51 11.72
CA THR A 666 10.07 -34.71 12.87
C THR A 666 11.22 -34.72 13.88
N THR A 667 11.68 -33.53 14.29
CA THR A 667 12.48 -33.26 15.50
C THR A 667 12.14 -31.80 15.84
N VAL A 668 11.39 -31.45 16.91
CA VAL A 668 11.55 -31.80 18.34
C VAL A 668 12.98 -31.55 18.83
N ASN A 669 13.14 -30.40 19.46
CA ASN A 669 14.00 -30.03 20.59
C ASN A 669 13.59 -28.56 20.91
N SER A 670 13.05 -28.15 22.06
CA SER A 670 13.57 -28.25 23.44
C SER A 670 15.04 -27.80 23.53
N TYR A 671 15.29 -26.49 23.58
CA TYR A 671 15.36 -25.70 24.81
C TYR A 671 15.22 -24.20 24.50
#